data_AF-A0A6A7RRI6-F1
#
_entry.id   AF-A0A6A7RRI6-F1
#
_cell.length_a   1.000
_cell.length_b   1.000
_cell.length_c   1.000
_cell.angle_alpha   90.00
_cell.angle_beta   90.00
_cell.angle_gamma   90.00
#
_symmetry.space_group_name_H-M   'P 1'
#
loop_
_entity.id
_entity.type
_entity.pdbx_description
1 polymer ?
#
loop_
_entity_poly.entity_id
_entity_poly.type
_entity_poly.pdbx_seq_one_letter_code
_entity_poly.pdbx_strand_id
1 'polypeptide(L)'
;FVVEVKHWDSTWLGQNPHVAEDEADRINDKAKRVAGKLKAAFDPGFVAPRFLLTRGGKGMQAGQRINVRGVQVFGLSELHDLVNADGASQLAPENIERAALLLEPAARVALTGDLRSFAGLINLERLPTPDAPFHRTYRGQHPTRRDKVILHLYDLSATDEKDAENRARREYEVMQQWQKSPYLPSLLDSFQEAERFPGELYWFSLIDPAAPTLAHRAEDPDWSLDDRLRYAREALLALGKFHQPDDQGLQRILHRHITPRTLRVRHNGCPLFTDFSLARLDQARTISVARMDFGEDTRFVAPEVRQGGLGAADARSDVFALCASLMTLFPPDEPRARDTREFLEQGCALNPEGRESLAELASVLERNTAPLAKPKPELPAPEYWDEDTVVPFQRAQFKIISRLGRGGIGQTFKVIEVDAQSDEVYGSYVAKLIHHQSDAELALRAYRKARAYTVHPHLSAIHEIAPEWQPNRFVALMKWVEGMPLSDLAGVLALHAEELGETSLQDLLLRWLRDLSNALWALHQVGLVHGDVSPRNIIVQGGEVVLTDYDTVTESGSQVRSRNPLYASHGVESTASIQPGDDLFALAASFFHVLFDKTPFDFAGQRIKNRGLNWEDVEITGVEQATEFMRRATTPIEGERFEDARAALSFLAGATTREVGDLPVTPTFSANTAPRLAELLSAYPGSRHGNSETRGLDSVFAASTYVETRLDEVLRQEIEDDRVKLAILFGNAGDGKTAFLQHLLAALGMPDVHSSQRVQERRLLDGRMLKVNLDGSAAWRGQSANALLDQFFQPCHELGFDGAARHPRILAINSGKLLEWLDTQEDTPLREQLYAALFENEEDDQPVIDPRIRLIDLNQRSLVGGIADGALRVEFLNALLDRFLGVGQDPDPWARCASCTAQHRCTAWYSVRTLRDLHTGPRLRARMVDVLQAAHLRGEVHITARELRAALAFIFFGVHDCSELHAEPELMPPRYWDRAFAADAPQRQGELLSELARFDPALDSNPLLDRHLLRETPHGPDDIAAALASARRRAWFEWDHACYAALQLPIDALPLFGGQHLDRFRSVPLMNQGERADLCRELCLGIARLEDLPEAAFSREAGLPLRIQPRTPTESAFWVVKPWERFRLEARLPPTAEGLESLHTHLLLIYGYAAGGEERLPIGLELFHLLLALKDGAQLSGAGQEGVFAHLEIFTQRLAQEDARELHGWHPGDEAGVFRVRVEARDGRQILVREAA
;
A
#
# COMPACT_ATOMS: atom_id res chain seq x y z
N PHE A 1 -33.41 10.70 30.97
CA PHE A 1 -33.13 11.60 29.83
C PHE A 1 -31.64 11.59 29.55
N VAL A 2 -31.22 11.88 28.32
CA VAL A 2 -29.84 12.28 27.99
C VAL A 2 -29.89 13.74 27.58
N VAL A 3 -29.10 14.59 28.24
CA VAL A 3 -29.05 16.03 27.98
C VAL A 3 -27.67 16.37 27.43
N GLU A 4 -27.64 17.09 26.31
CA GLU A 4 -26.41 17.64 25.76
C GLU A 4 -26.47 19.16 25.81
N VAL A 5 -25.42 19.76 26.40
CA VAL A 5 -25.31 21.21 26.58
C VAL A 5 -24.54 21.78 25.39
N LYS A 6 -25.07 22.84 24.77
CA LYS A 6 -24.49 23.49 23.58
C LYS A 6 -24.44 25.01 23.73
N HIS A 7 -23.40 25.68 23.25
CA HIS A 7 -23.24 27.14 23.28
C HIS A 7 -23.80 27.84 22.03
N TRP A 8 -25.05 27.53 21.69
CA TRP A 8 -25.75 28.12 20.54
C TRP A 8 -26.84 29.08 21.00
N ASP A 9 -27.30 29.97 20.12
CA ASP A 9 -28.58 30.67 20.26
C ASP A 9 -29.56 30.24 19.15
N SER A 10 -30.79 30.77 19.20
CA SER A 10 -31.81 30.48 18.18
C SER A 10 -31.41 30.95 16.78
N THR A 11 -30.57 31.98 16.68
CA THR A 11 -30.09 32.51 15.40
C THR A 11 -29.10 31.56 14.76
N TRP A 12 -28.16 31.04 15.55
CA TRP A 12 -27.15 30.07 15.13
C TRP A 12 -27.80 28.77 14.66
N LEU A 13 -28.83 28.28 15.37
CA LEU A 13 -29.61 27.10 14.95
C LEU A 13 -30.31 27.31 13.60
N GLY A 14 -30.84 28.51 13.35
CA GLY A 14 -31.46 28.85 12.07
C GLY A 14 -30.47 28.97 10.92
N GLN A 15 -29.23 29.37 11.20
CA GLN A 15 -28.15 29.52 10.21
C GLN A 15 -27.45 28.20 9.90
N ASN A 16 -27.44 27.25 10.84
CA ASN A 16 -26.71 25.97 10.73
C ASN A 16 -27.62 24.74 10.94
N PRO A 17 -28.71 24.57 10.15
CA PRO A 17 -29.69 23.53 10.39
C PRO A 17 -29.11 22.11 10.23
N HIS A 18 -28.23 21.89 9.25
CA HIS A 18 -27.60 20.59 9.01
C HIS A 18 -26.73 20.12 10.20
N VAL A 19 -25.94 21.03 10.77
CA VAL A 19 -25.08 20.72 11.93
C VAL A 19 -25.94 20.38 13.16
N ALA A 20 -27.05 21.10 13.36
CA ALA A 20 -27.97 20.79 14.43
C ALA A 20 -28.67 19.43 14.24
N GLU A 21 -29.00 19.05 13.01
CA GLU A 21 -29.56 17.74 12.68
C GLU A 21 -28.59 16.58 12.96
N ASP A 22 -27.32 16.72 12.57
CA ASP A 22 -26.30 15.70 12.82
C ASP A 22 -26.04 15.51 14.32
N GLU A 23 -26.00 16.60 15.08
CA GLU A 23 -25.89 16.54 16.53
C GLU A 23 -27.14 15.91 17.17
N ALA A 24 -28.32 16.14 16.59
CA ALA A 24 -29.58 15.50 17.05
C ALA A 24 -29.54 13.98 16.84
N ASP A 25 -28.99 13.51 15.73
CA ASP A 25 -28.78 12.07 15.49
C ASP A 25 -27.75 11.47 16.47
N ARG A 26 -26.66 12.20 16.74
CA ARG A 26 -25.64 11.78 17.73
C ARG A 26 -26.23 11.59 19.13
N ILE A 27 -27.03 12.54 19.62
CA ILE A 27 -27.65 12.42 20.95
C ILE A 27 -28.75 11.35 20.97
N ASN A 28 -29.48 11.15 19.86
CA ASN A 28 -30.42 10.03 19.69
C ASN A 28 -29.70 8.68 19.86
N ASP A 29 -28.55 8.49 19.23
CA ASP A 29 -27.78 7.25 19.35
C ASP A 29 -27.11 7.08 20.71
N LYS A 30 -26.68 8.17 21.36
CA LYS A 30 -26.25 8.13 22.77
C LYS A 30 -27.40 7.66 23.67
N ALA A 31 -28.60 8.20 23.48
CA ALA A 31 -29.78 7.80 24.25
C ALA A 31 -30.14 6.31 24.04
N LYS A 32 -30.07 5.80 22.81
CA LYS A 32 -30.24 4.36 22.51
C LYS A 32 -29.18 3.50 23.19
N ARG A 33 -27.90 3.90 23.15
CA ARG A 33 -26.80 3.15 23.79
C ARG A 33 -26.95 3.11 25.30
N VAL A 34 -27.28 4.23 25.92
CA VAL A 34 -27.59 4.30 27.35
C VAL A 34 -28.77 3.39 27.69
N ALA A 35 -29.86 3.45 26.93
CA ALA A 35 -31.00 2.54 27.13
C ALA A 35 -30.61 1.07 26.99
N GLY A 36 -29.81 0.71 25.98
CA GLY A 36 -29.33 -0.65 25.74
C GLY A 36 -28.48 -1.20 26.89
N LYS A 37 -27.53 -0.38 27.40
CA LYS A 37 -26.69 -0.76 28.55
C LYS A 37 -27.51 -0.97 29.82
N LEU A 38 -28.47 -0.09 30.09
CA LEU A 38 -29.32 -0.20 31.29
C LEU A 38 -30.27 -1.41 31.22
N LYS A 39 -30.77 -1.75 30.02
CA LYS A 39 -31.68 -2.89 29.78
C LYS A 39 -31.11 -4.24 30.20
N ALA A 40 -29.78 -4.37 30.31
CA ALA A 40 -29.14 -5.58 30.81
C ALA A 40 -29.44 -5.87 32.30
N ALA A 41 -29.86 -4.87 33.07
CA ALA A 41 -30.12 -5.03 34.51
C ALA A 41 -31.53 -4.67 34.95
N PHE A 42 -32.19 -3.70 34.31
CA PHE A 42 -33.58 -3.30 34.58
C PHE A 42 -34.18 -2.62 33.34
N ASP A 43 -35.49 -2.48 33.26
CA ASP A 43 -36.13 -1.74 32.17
C ASP A 43 -36.04 -0.21 32.44
N PRO A 44 -35.24 0.56 31.69
CA PRO A 44 -35.11 2.00 31.91
C PRO A 44 -36.27 2.80 31.31
N GLY A 45 -37.21 2.16 30.61
CA GLY A 45 -38.22 2.84 29.81
C GLY A 45 -37.64 3.59 28.61
N PHE A 46 -38.37 4.59 28.11
CA PHE A 46 -37.90 5.42 27.00
C PHE A 46 -36.92 6.49 27.46
N VAL A 47 -35.66 6.37 27.05
CA VAL A 47 -34.62 7.38 27.31
C VAL A 47 -34.69 8.45 26.23
N ALA A 48 -35.33 9.60 26.53
CA ALA A 48 -35.43 10.70 25.58
C ALA A 48 -34.19 11.62 25.57
N PRO A 49 -33.69 12.03 24.39
CA PRO A 49 -32.63 13.02 24.22
C PRO A 49 -33.16 14.47 24.24
N ARG A 50 -32.35 15.41 24.74
CA ARG A 50 -32.65 16.85 24.85
C ARG A 50 -31.42 17.74 24.67
N PHE A 51 -31.59 18.92 24.09
CA PHE A 51 -30.55 19.96 24.03
C PHE A 51 -30.79 21.06 25.06
N LEU A 52 -29.71 21.56 25.67
CA LEU A 52 -29.71 22.75 26.52
C LEU A 52 -28.78 23.81 25.93
N LEU A 53 -29.33 24.96 25.54
CA LEU A 53 -28.58 26.06 24.94
C LEU A 53 -28.12 27.07 25.99
N THR A 54 -26.83 27.41 25.97
CA THR A 54 -26.23 28.36 26.91
C THR A 54 -26.18 29.80 26.40
N ARG A 55 -26.41 30.03 25.10
CA ARG A 55 -26.45 31.36 24.47
C ARG A 55 -27.90 31.78 24.17
N GLY A 56 -28.24 33.07 24.33
CA GLY A 56 -29.56 33.61 24.00
C GLY A 56 -30.66 33.43 25.06
N GLY A 57 -30.33 33.53 26.35
CA GLY A 57 -31.18 33.20 27.51
C GLY A 57 -32.47 33.99 27.76
N LYS A 58 -33.09 34.67 26.78
CA LYS A 58 -34.44 35.24 26.93
C LYS A 58 -35.24 35.14 25.64
N GLY A 59 -36.27 34.29 25.64
CA GLY A 59 -37.41 34.43 24.74
C GLY A 59 -37.64 33.33 23.71
N MET A 60 -37.42 32.05 24.03
CA MET A 60 -38.19 31.00 23.34
C MET A 60 -39.64 31.12 23.81
N GLN A 61 -40.52 31.71 22.98
CA GLN A 61 -41.90 31.97 23.33
C GLN A 61 -42.59 30.68 23.79
N ALA A 62 -43.20 30.73 24.97
CA ALA A 62 -43.99 29.63 25.53
C ALA A 62 -45.04 29.16 24.52
N GLY A 63 -44.77 28.03 23.85
CA GLY A 63 -45.70 27.37 22.92
C GLY A 63 -45.09 26.85 21.61
N GLN A 64 -43.96 27.40 21.13
CA GLN A 64 -43.27 26.90 19.92
C GLN A 64 -41.89 26.37 20.29
N ARG A 65 -41.86 25.14 20.82
CA ARG A 65 -40.59 24.47 21.16
C ARG A 65 -39.89 24.03 19.88
N ILE A 66 -38.68 24.53 19.65
CA ILE A 66 -37.84 24.12 18.53
C ILE A 66 -37.53 22.63 18.71
N ASN A 67 -37.76 21.87 17.65
CA ASN A 67 -37.53 20.45 17.61
C ASN A 67 -36.63 20.14 16.43
N VAL A 68 -35.50 19.48 16.69
CA VAL A 68 -34.52 19.08 15.68
C VAL A 68 -34.51 17.56 15.63
N ARG A 69 -35.00 16.95 14.54
CA ARG A 69 -35.15 15.49 14.37
C ARG A 69 -35.74 14.74 15.59
N GLY A 70 -36.74 15.32 16.24
CA GLY A 70 -37.39 14.73 17.42
C GLY A 70 -36.74 15.11 18.76
N VAL A 71 -35.59 15.79 18.76
CA VAL A 71 -34.88 16.28 19.95
C VAL A 71 -35.41 17.65 20.35
N GLN A 72 -35.87 17.77 21.60
CA GLN A 72 -36.37 19.02 22.16
C GLN A 72 -35.23 19.94 22.60
N VAL A 73 -35.31 21.20 22.20
CA VAL A 73 -34.34 22.25 22.57
C VAL A 73 -34.88 23.09 23.73
N PHE A 74 -34.02 23.35 24.72
CA PHE A 74 -34.31 24.15 25.92
C PHE A 74 -33.29 25.27 26.04
N GLY A 75 -33.73 26.46 26.46
CA GLY A 75 -32.82 27.53 26.89
C GLY A 75 -32.42 27.40 28.36
N LEU A 76 -31.34 28.08 28.77
CA LEU A 76 -30.94 28.18 30.20
C LEU A 76 -32.08 28.65 31.13
N SER A 77 -33.01 29.47 30.65
CA SER A 77 -34.18 29.90 31.44
C SER A 77 -35.20 28.79 31.70
N GLU A 78 -35.15 27.70 30.94
CA GLU A 78 -36.08 26.56 30.99
C GLU A 78 -35.50 25.32 31.69
N LEU A 79 -34.40 25.50 32.45
CA LEU A 79 -33.69 24.40 33.11
C LEU A 79 -34.58 23.62 34.09
N HIS A 80 -35.57 24.28 34.70
CA HIS A 80 -36.57 23.62 35.54
C HIS A 80 -37.49 22.68 34.71
N ASP A 81 -37.94 23.13 33.53
CA ASP A 81 -38.82 22.35 32.64
C ASP A 81 -38.06 21.21 31.93
N LEU A 82 -36.75 21.39 31.73
CA LEU A 82 -35.84 20.36 31.23
C LEU A 82 -35.76 19.17 32.20
N VAL A 83 -35.80 19.41 33.51
CA VAL A 83 -35.67 18.37 34.54
C VAL A 83 -37.04 17.82 34.97
N ASN A 84 -38.04 18.68 35.14
CA ASN A 84 -39.38 18.34 35.62
C ASN A 84 -40.38 18.11 34.48
N ALA A 85 -40.09 17.15 33.60
CA ALA A 85 -41.01 16.78 32.52
C ALA A 85 -42.11 15.82 33.03
N ASP A 86 -43.37 16.16 32.74
CA ASP A 86 -44.53 15.34 33.09
C ASP A 86 -44.40 13.90 32.53
N GLY A 87 -44.66 12.90 33.37
CA GLY A 87 -44.58 11.48 33.01
C GLY A 87 -43.20 10.82 33.17
N ALA A 88 -42.20 11.53 33.71
CA ALA A 88 -40.89 10.95 34.00
C ALA A 88 -40.97 9.86 35.09
N SER A 89 -40.52 8.65 34.77
CA SER A 89 -40.41 7.55 35.73
C SER A 89 -39.20 7.79 36.64
N GLN A 90 -39.41 7.94 37.95
CA GLN A 90 -38.32 8.05 38.92
C GLN A 90 -37.77 6.66 39.21
N LEU A 91 -36.48 6.46 38.97
CA LEU A 91 -35.79 5.22 39.34
C LEU A 91 -35.66 5.13 40.87
N ALA A 92 -35.86 3.93 41.41
CA ALA A 92 -35.56 3.66 42.82
C ALA A 92 -34.06 3.89 43.12
N PRO A 93 -33.68 4.32 44.33
CA PRO A 93 -32.27 4.59 44.69
C PRO A 93 -31.29 3.46 44.32
N GLU A 94 -31.69 2.21 44.55
CA GLU A 94 -30.89 1.01 44.21
C GLU A 94 -30.66 0.86 42.69
N ASN A 95 -31.66 1.21 41.87
CA ASN A 95 -31.53 1.20 40.42
C ASN A 95 -30.67 2.35 39.91
N ILE A 96 -30.60 3.47 40.65
CA ILE A 96 -29.72 4.60 40.31
C ILE A 96 -28.26 4.19 40.51
N GLU A 97 -27.91 3.58 41.64
CA GLU A 97 -26.55 3.07 41.88
C GLU A 97 -26.15 2.00 40.86
N ARG A 98 -27.08 1.08 40.54
CA ARG A 98 -26.84 0.04 39.54
C ARG A 98 -26.70 0.60 38.13
N ALA A 99 -27.48 1.63 37.78
CA ALA A 99 -27.35 2.35 36.53
C ALA A 99 -26.00 3.07 36.43
N ALA A 100 -25.55 3.70 37.53
CA ALA A 100 -24.26 4.36 37.60
C ALA A 100 -23.12 3.38 37.31
N LEU A 101 -23.12 2.20 37.96
CA LEU A 101 -22.12 1.15 37.74
C LEU A 101 -22.11 0.61 36.29
N LEU A 102 -23.27 0.45 35.66
CA LEU A 102 -23.37 -0.05 34.27
C LEU A 102 -22.96 0.99 33.22
N LEU A 103 -23.12 2.26 33.54
CA LEU A 103 -22.72 3.37 32.69
C LEU A 103 -21.30 3.85 32.99
N GLU A 104 -20.71 3.40 34.10
CA GLU A 104 -19.32 3.67 34.46
C GLU A 104 -18.40 3.07 33.37
N PRO A 105 -17.42 3.84 32.86
CA PRO A 105 -16.44 3.31 31.92
C PRO A 105 -15.58 2.23 32.61
N ALA A 106 -15.21 1.18 31.88
CA ALA A 106 -14.38 0.08 32.41
C ALA A 106 -12.98 0.53 32.88
N ALA A 107 -12.51 1.69 32.41
CA ALA A 107 -11.32 2.36 32.92
C ALA A 107 -11.73 3.65 33.63
N ARG A 108 -11.30 3.85 34.87
CA ARG A 108 -11.43 5.13 35.56
C ARG A 108 -10.60 6.18 34.83
N VAL A 109 -11.25 7.00 34.01
CA VAL A 109 -10.61 8.16 33.40
C VAL A 109 -10.26 9.14 34.51
N ALA A 110 -8.98 9.33 34.78
CA ALA A 110 -8.54 10.41 35.65
C ALA A 110 -8.89 11.75 34.97
N LEU A 111 -10.00 12.37 35.41
CA LEU A 111 -10.39 13.71 34.97
C LEU A 111 -9.47 14.75 35.63
N THR A 112 -8.22 14.81 35.18
CA THR A 112 -7.26 15.83 35.64
C THR A 112 -7.57 17.21 35.07
N GLY A 113 -8.49 17.32 34.10
CA GLY A 113 -8.89 18.57 33.45
C GLY A 113 -7.96 19.01 32.32
N ASP A 114 -6.87 18.29 32.09
CA ASP A 114 -5.92 18.56 31.01
C ASP A 114 -6.15 17.63 29.81
N LEU A 115 -6.23 18.22 28.62
CA LEU A 115 -6.34 17.51 27.35
C LEU A 115 -5.03 16.75 27.09
N ARG A 116 -5.09 15.41 26.97
CA ARG A 116 -3.95 14.58 26.53
C ARG A 116 -3.90 14.38 25.02
N SER A 117 -5.06 14.40 24.36
CA SER A 117 -5.20 14.34 22.90
C SER A 117 -6.35 15.23 22.42
N PHE A 118 -6.22 15.82 21.24
CA PHE A 118 -7.24 16.68 20.64
C PHE A 118 -6.98 16.83 19.14
N ALA A 119 -8.02 16.77 18.31
CA ALA A 119 -7.95 16.97 16.86
C ALA A 119 -6.85 16.15 16.15
N GLY A 120 -6.69 14.88 16.55
CA GLY A 120 -5.65 14.01 16.01
C GLY A 120 -4.25 14.25 16.58
N LEU A 121 -4.04 15.25 17.43
CA LEU A 121 -2.77 15.48 18.15
C LEU A 121 -2.76 14.72 19.48
N ILE A 122 -1.56 14.30 19.90
CA ILE A 122 -1.33 13.52 21.12
C ILE A 122 -0.27 14.18 22.01
N ASN A 123 -0.14 13.68 23.25
CA ASN A 123 0.79 14.17 24.27
C ASN A 123 0.69 15.69 24.49
N LEU A 124 -0.54 16.19 24.53
CA LEU A 124 -0.78 17.61 24.74
C LEU A 124 -0.41 17.99 26.18
N GLU A 125 0.60 18.84 26.30
CA GLU A 125 1.03 19.46 27.54
C GLU A 125 0.59 20.92 27.51
N ARG A 126 -0.20 21.33 28.50
CA ARG A 126 -0.69 22.70 28.58
C ARG A 126 0.46 23.67 28.83
N LEU A 127 0.60 24.67 27.98
CA LEU A 127 1.51 25.79 28.20
C LEU A 127 0.82 26.89 29.03
N PRO A 128 1.56 27.62 29.88
CA PRO A 128 1.01 28.75 30.62
C PRO A 128 0.51 29.82 29.65
N THR A 129 -0.74 30.23 29.79
CA THR A 129 -1.39 31.25 28.94
C THR A 129 -1.98 32.36 29.79
N PRO A 130 -1.82 33.66 29.43
CA PRO A 130 -2.34 34.78 30.22
C PRO A 130 -3.88 34.81 30.31
N ASP A 131 -4.59 34.34 29.28
CA ASP A 131 -6.06 34.33 29.18
C ASP A 131 -6.63 32.90 29.21
N ALA A 132 -6.28 32.20 30.29
CA ALA A 132 -6.42 30.76 30.46
C ALA A 132 -7.81 30.13 30.21
N PRO A 133 -8.97 30.82 30.35
CA PRO A 133 -10.27 30.25 30.01
C PRO A 133 -10.58 30.34 28.51
N PHE A 134 -10.25 31.47 27.87
CA PHE A 134 -10.60 31.78 26.48
C PHE A 134 -9.59 31.22 25.47
N HIS A 135 -8.30 31.28 25.77
CA HIS A 135 -7.23 30.80 24.89
C HIS A 135 -6.30 29.88 25.67
N ARG A 136 -6.17 28.64 25.19
CA ARG A 136 -5.32 27.62 25.77
C ARG A 136 -4.34 27.14 24.71
N THR A 137 -3.06 27.24 25.02
CA THR A 137 -2.00 26.75 24.15
C THR A 137 -1.48 25.44 24.70
N TYR A 138 -1.34 24.44 23.82
CA TYR A 138 -0.80 23.14 24.17
C TYR A 138 0.41 22.86 23.29
N ARG A 139 1.48 22.35 23.91
CA ARG A 139 2.56 21.70 23.17
C ARG A 139 2.16 20.24 23.00
N GLY A 140 2.14 19.75 21.78
CA GLY A 140 1.80 18.36 21.49
C GLY A 140 2.68 17.78 20.40
N GLN A 141 2.25 16.62 19.89
CA GLN A 141 2.90 15.95 18.78
C GLN A 141 1.86 15.40 17.81
N HIS A 142 2.18 15.41 16.53
CA HIS A 142 1.42 14.66 15.54
C HIS A 142 1.71 13.15 15.73
N PRO A 143 0.71 12.26 15.79
CA PRO A 143 0.91 10.86 16.17
C PRO A 143 1.78 10.06 15.17
N THR A 144 1.58 10.27 13.87
CA THR A 144 2.34 9.57 12.81
C THR A 144 3.67 10.25 12.49
N ARG A 145 3.64 11.55 12.22
CA ARG A 145 4.84 12.33 11.85
C ARG A 145 5.74 12.65 13.04
N ARG A 146 5.22 12.73 14.26
CA ARG A 146 5.94 13.21 15.45
C ARG A 146 6.61 14.56 15.29
N ASP A 147 6.04 15.39 14.43
CA ASP A 147 6.35 16.80 14.38
C ASP A 147 5.83 17.39 15.70
N LYS A 148 6.66 18.20 16.37
CA LYS A 148 6.21 18.92 17.56
C LYS A 148 5.31 20.06 17.10
N VAL A 149 4.19 20.21 17.77
CA VAL A 149 3.17 21.17 17.38
C VAL A 149 2.77 22.03 18.56
N ILE A 150 2.41 23.27 18.26
CA ILE A 150 1.77 24.17 19.19
C ILE A 150 0.31 24.30 18.75
N LEU A 151 -0.59 23.72 19.53
CA LEU A 151 -2.04 23.81 19.34
C LEU A 151 -2.54 25.06 20.05
N HIS A 152 -3.18 25.97 19.32
CA HIS A 152 -3.92 27.09 19.86
C HIS A 152 -5.39 26.70 19.89
N LEU A 153 -5.96 26.53 21.09
CA LEU A 153 -7.37 26.20 21.31
C LEU A 153 -8.10 27.40 21.91
N TYR A 154 -9.13 27.87 21.24
CA TYR A 154 -9.98 28.97 21.67
C TYR A 154 -11.35 28.46 22.06
N ASP A 155 -11.81 28.87 23.24
CA ASP A 155 -13.12 28.55 23.79
C ASP A 155 -14.00 29.79 23.81
N LEU A 156 -14.91 29.88 22.85
CA LEU A 156 -15.78 31.03 22.72
C LEU A 156 -16.83 31.08 23.84
N SER A 157 -17.10 29.97 24.52
CA SER A 157 -18.04 29.92 25.65
C SER A 157 -17.48 30.56 26.92
N ALA A 158 -16.16 30.76 26.97
CA ALA A 158 -15.47 31.36 28.09
C ALA A 158 -15.53 32.91 28.12
N THR A 159 -16.17 33.55 27.13
CA THR A 159 -16.29 35.01 27.02
C THR A 159 -17.68 35.46 26.59
N ASP A 160 -18.14 36.59 27.13
CA ASP A 160 -19.40 37.24 26.76
C ASP A 160 -19.21 38.28 25.62
N GLU A 161 -17.99 38.41 25.06
CA GLU A 161 -17.71 39.35 23.98
C GLU A 161 -18.48 38.99 22.69
N LYS A 162 -19.12 40.00 22.07
CA LYS A 162 -19.91 39.82 20.84
C LYS A 162 -19.09 39.38 19.62
N ASP A 163 -17.77 39.59 19.64
CA ASP A 163 -16.87 39.39 18.49
C ASP A 163 -15.70 38.43 18.81
N ALA A 164 -15.95 37.46 19.69
CA ALA A 164 -14.97 36.52 20.20
C ALA A 164 -14.30 35.67 19.11
N GLU A 165 -15.03 35.30 18.05
CA GLU A 165 -14.48 34.55 16.92
C GLU A 165 -13.43 35.35 16.15
N ASN A 166 -13.71 36.62 15.82
CA ASN A 166 -12.73 37.48 15.16
C ASN A 166 -11.51 37.73 16.04
N ARG A 167 -11.66 37.73 17.37
CA ARG A 167 -10.52 37.78 18.30
C ARG A 167 -9.67 36.51 18.21
N ALA A 168 -10.29 35.33 18.14
CA ALA A 168 -9.60 34.04 18.01
C ALA A 168 -8.90 33.88 16.64
N ARG A 169 -9.47 34.44 15.57
CA ARG A 169 -8.95 34.33 14.19
C ARG A 169 -7.72 35.20 13.90
N ARG A 170 -7.50 36.27 14.67
CA ARG A 170 -6.42 37.26 14.41
C ARG A 170 -5.02 36.67 14.36
N GLU A 171 -4.68 35.86 15.36
CA GLU A 171 -3.33 35.28 15.44
C GLU A 171 -3.07 34.42 14.21
N TYR A 172 -4.05 33.61 13.82
CA TYR A 172 -4.05 32.83 12.60
C TYR A 172 -3.91 33.69 11.33
N GLU A 173 -4.66 34.79 11.19
CA GLU A 173 -4.57 35.66 10.00
C GLU A 173 -3.17 36.25 9.80
N VAL A 174 -2.51 36.65 10.89
CA VAL A 174 -1.13 37.13 10.86
C VAL A 174 -0.20 36.00 10.38
N MET A 175 -0.36 34.79 10.93
CA MET A 175 0.47 33.64 10.55
C MET A 175 0.24 33.23 9.10
N GLN A 176 -1.01 33.19 8.64
CA GLN A 176 -1.39 32.80 7.29
C GLN A 176 -0.84 33.78 6.25
N GLN A 177 -0.95 35.09 6.51
CA GLN A 177 -0.48 36.11 5.56
C GLN A 177 1.04 36.09 5.41
N TRP A 178 1.76 35.80 6.49
CA TRP A 178 3.23 35.82 6.53
C TRP A 178 3.87 34.42 6.55
N GLN A 179 3.13 33.36 6.20
CA GLN A 179 3.56 31.96 6.31
C GLN A 179 4.83 31.60 5.52
N LYS A 180 5.17 32.38 4.47
CA LYS A 180 6.39 32.17 3.66
C LYS A 180 7.63 32.85 4.25
N SER A 181 7.46 33.63 5.31
CA SER A 181 8.56 34.36 5.92
C SER A 181 9.38 33.44 6.81
N PRO A 182 10.73 33.46 6.71
CA PRO A 182 11.59 32.65 7.58
C PRO A 182 11.58 33.12 9.05
N TYR A 183 11.00 34.30 9.31
CA TYR A 183 10.98 34.94 10.63
C TYR A 183 9.75 34.57 11.47
N LEU A 184 8.84 33.71 10.96
CA LEU A 184 7.67 33.20 11.68
C LEU A 184 7.67 31.66 11.72
N PRO A 185 7.01 31.05 12.74
CA PRO A 185 6.73 29.62 12.73
C PRO A 185 5.83 29.25 11.56
N SER A 186 6.02 28.04 11.04
CA SER A 186 5.18 27.52 9.95
C SER A 186 3.81 27.09 10.48
N LEU A 187 2.76 27.46 9.73
CA LEU A 187 1.39 27.02 9.99
C LEU A 187 1.24 25.55 9.59
N LEU A 188 0.64 24.74 10.47
CA LEU A 188 0.37 23.33 10.20
C LEU A 188 -1.10 23.10 9.87
N ASP A 189 -2.02 23.49 10.76
CA ASP A 189 -3.46 23.40 10.54
C ASP A 189 -4.08 24.80 10.42
N SER A 190 -5.05 24.93 9.52
CA SER A 190 -5.82 26.16 9.37
C SER A 190 -6.79 26.38 10.51
N PHE A 191 -7.18 27.63 10.75
CA PHE A 191 -8.19 27.98 11.74
C PHE A 191 -9.53 27.33 11.40
N GLN A 192 -9.96 26.43 12.27
CA GLN A 192 -11.14 25.61 12.06
C GLN A 192 -11.87 25.33 13.36
N GLU A 193 -13.12 24.94 13.21
CA GLU A 193 -14.00 24.55 14.30
C GLU A 193 -13.68 23.11 14.76
N ALA A 194 -13.84 22.83 16.04
CA ALA A 194 -13.68 21.48 16.57
C ALA A 194 -14.91 20.61 16.24
N GLU A 195 -14.69 19.47 15.59
CA GLU A 195 -15.75 18.59 15.06
C GLU A 195 -16.83 18.15 16.07
N ARG A 196 -16.48 18.11 17.37
CA ARG A 196 -17.40 17.71 18.45
C ARG A 196 -17.97 18.88 19.25
N PHE A 197 -17.53 20.10 18.96
CA PHE A 197 -17.89 21.33 19.68
C PHE A 197 -18.18 22.47 18.69
N PRO A 198 -19.15 22.30 17.78
CA PRO A 198 -19.48 23.34 16.81
C PRO A 198 -20.06 24.57 17.52
N GLY A 199 -19.68 25.76 17.08
CA GLY A 199 -20.01 27.07 17.62
C GLY A 199 -19.28 27.42 18.93
N GLU A 200 -18.47 26.50 19.45
CA GLU A 200 -17.89 26.55 20.80
C GLU A 200 -16.37 26.64 20.78
N LEU A 201 -15.72 25.64 20.20
CA LEU A 201 -14.27 25.53 20.20
C LEU A 201 -13.70 25.71 18.79
N TYR A 202 -12.71 26.58 18.69
CA TYR A 202 -11.93 26.79 17.47
C TYR A 202 -10.47 26.53 17.75
N TRP A 203 -9.74 26.08 16.75
CA TRP A 203 -8.32 25.82 16.91
C TRP A 203 -7.55 25.98 15.61
N PHE A 204 -6.25 26.18 15.75
CA PHE A 204 -5.26 26.04 14.68
C PHE A 204 -3.97 25.51 15.30
N SER A 205 -3.04 25.04 14.47
CA SER A 205 -1.77 24.51 14.97
C SER A 205 -0.57 25.06 14.18
N LEU A 206 0.55 25.21 14.88
CA LEU A 206 1.84 25.63 14.34
C LEU A 206 2.86 24.50 14.53
N ILE A 207 3.86 24.44 13.66
CA ILE A 207 5.07 23.65 13.92
C ILE A 207 5.82 24.30 15.09
N ASP A 208 6.13 23.55 16.16
CA ASP A 208 6.98 24.04 17.24
C ASP A 208 8.41 24.14 16.70
N PRO A 209 8.97 25.35 16.56
CA PRO A 209 10.21 25.56 15.84
C PRO A 209 11.44 25.05 16.59
N ALA A 210 11.27 24.40 17.76
CA ALA A 210 12.30 23.83 18.64
C ALA A 210 13.47 24.76 19.06
N ALA A 211 13.55 25.97 18.49
CA ALA A 211 14.62 26.91 18.55
C ALA A 211 14.64 27.53 19.94
N PRO A 212 15.81 27.65 20.57
CA PRO A 212 15.92 28.26 21.89
C PRO A 212 15.39 29.69 21.85
N THR A 213 14.75 30.12 22.95
CA THR A 213 14.46 31.53 23.18
C THR A 213 15.76 32.31 23.26
N LEU A 214 15.71 33.61 22.97
CA LEU A 214 16.86 34.49 23.10
C LEU A 214 17.48 34.41 24.49
N ALA A 215 16.63 34.37 25.52
CA ALA A 215 17.05 34.21 26.91
C ALA A 215 17.87 32.93 27.12
N HIS A 216 17.41 31.78 26.61
CA HIS A 216 18.12 30.51 26.76
C HIS A 216 19.40 30.47 25.91
N ARG A 217 19.36 30.97 24.67
CA ARG A 217 20.53 30.99 23.79
C ARG A 217 21.64 31.90 24.34
N ALA A 218 21.29 32.99 25.03
CA ALA A 218 22.26 33.91 25.64
C ALA A 218 23.15 33.26 26.72
N GLU A 219 22.70 32.15 27.31
CA GLU A 219 23.44 31.36 28.31
C GLU A 219 24.56 30.53 27.70
N ASP A 220 24.59 30.34 26.37
CA ASP A 220 25.63 29.59 25.67
C ASP A 220 26.98 30.34 25.72
N PRO A 221 28.01 29.80 26.43
CA PRO A 221 29.32 30.42 26.50
C PRO A 221 30.07 30.40 25.16
N ASP A 222 29.71 29.49 24.25
CA ASP A 222 30.33 29.35 22.94
C ASP A 222 29.69 30.27 21.88
N TRP A 223 28.61 30.98 22.22
CA TRP A 223 27.96 31.94 21.32
C TRP A 223 28.75 33.26 21.27
N SER A 224 29.60 33.38 20.25
CA SER A 224 30.54 34.49 20.10
C SER A 224 29.86 35.87 20.02
N LEU A 225 30.58 36.93 20.41
CA LEU A 225 30.07 38.30 20.31
C LEU A 225 29.69 38.68 18.88
N ASP A 226 30.49 38.30 17.88
CA ASP A 226 30.21 38.61 16.47
C ASP A 226 28.94 37.88 15.97
N ASP A 227 28.66 36.66 16.44
CA ASP A 227 27.40 35.96 16.14
C ASP A 227 26.19 36.65 16.80
N ARG A 228 26.34 37.13 18.05
CA ARG A 228 25.30 37.88 18.77
C ARG A 228 24.98 39.21 18.06
N LEU A 229 26.01 39.91 17.57
CA LEU A 229 25.86 41.15 16.79
C LEU A 229 25.14 40.90 15.46
N ARG A 230 25.50 39.82 14.75
CA ARG A 230 24.82 39.42 13.51
C ARG A 230 23.35 39.07 13.74
N TYR A 231 23.07 38.30 14.79
CA TYR A 231 21.69 37.99 15.17
C TYR A 231 20.88 39.27 15.47
N ALA A 232 21.44 40.19 16.26
CA ALA A 232 20.78 41.45 16.60
C ALA A 232 20.47 42.29 15.35
N ARG A 233 21.40 42.36 14.40
CA ARG A 233 21.21 43.03 13.11
C ARG A 233 20.08 42.39 12.31
N GLU A 234 20.10 41.07 12.15
CA GLU A 234 19.04 40.35 11.42
C GLU A 234 17.67 40.52 12.07
N ALA A 235 17.59 40.56 13.41
CA ALA A 235 16.33 40.80 14.13
C ALA A 235 15.75 42.19 13.85
N LEU A 236 16.59 43.22 13.78
CA LEU A 236 16.18 44.59 13.43
C LEU A 236 15.70 44.68 11.97
N LEU A 237 16.40 44.00 11.05
CA LEU A 237 16.00 43.94 9.64
C LEU A 237 14.67 43.19 9.45
N ALA A 238 14.49 42.07 10.17
CA ALA A 238 13.25 41.30 10.17
C ALA A 238 12.06 42.13 10.68
N LEU A 239 12.21 42.85 11.79
CA LEU A 239 11.18 43.75 12.28
C LEU A 239 10.90 44.90 11.29
N GLY A 240 11.93 45.39 10.60
CA GLY A 240 11.78 46.38 9.53
C GLY A 240 10.85 45.90 8.42
N LYS A 241 11.00 44.64 7.99
CA LYS A 241 10.11 44.01 7.01
C LYS A 241 8.67 43.89 7.52
N PHE A 242 8.45 43.55 8.78
CA PHE A 242 7.10 43.53 9.35
C PHE A 242 6.42 44.90 9.33
N HIS A 243 7.19 45.97 9.59
CA HIS A 243 6.67 47.34 9.57
C HIS A 243 6.51 47.89 8.16
N GLN A 244 7.35 47.46 7.21
CA GLN A 244 7.38 47.89 5.81
C GLN A 244 7.63 46.67 4.92
N PRO A 245 6.57 45.89 4.57
CA PRO A 245 6.72 44.72 3.72
C PRO A 245 7.18 45.10 2.31
N ASP A 246 8.11 44.31 1.76
CA ASP A 246 8.60 44.48 0.39
C ASP A 246 7.56 44.03 -0.66
N ASP A 247 6.67 43.10 -0.30
CA ASP A 247 5.61 42.57 -1.16
C ASP A 247 4.33 43.41 -1.01
N GLN A 248 3.80 43.91 -2.13
CA GLN A 248 2.59 44.72 -2.19
C GLN A 248 1.32 43.97 -1.72
N GLY A 249 1.36 42.64 -1.65
CA GLY A 249 0.27 41.80 -1.12
C GLY A 249 0.29 41.61 0.40
N LEU A 250 1.36 42.00 1.09
CA LEU A 250 1.51 41.83 2.54
C LEU A 250 1.06 43.09 3.30
N GLN A 251 0.26 42.89 4.36
CA GLN A 251 -0.10 43.94 5.29
C GLN A 251 0.96 44.09 6.37
N ARG A 252 1.13 45.32 6.83
CA ARG A 252 2.00 45.66 7.94
C ARG A 252 1.55 44.96 9.23
N ILE A 253 2.50 44.37 9.94
CA ILE A 253 2.29 43.78 11.27
C ILE A 253 2.80 44.75 12.34
N LEU A 254 2.03 44.89 13.42
CA LEU A 254 2.51 45.37 14.72
C LEU A 254 2.51 44.20 15.69
N HIS A 255 3.67 43.83 16.23
CA HIS A 255 3.81 42.61 17.05
C HIS A 255 3.31 42.81 18.49
N ARG A 256 3.62 43.96 19.11
CA ARG A 256 3.17 44.42 20.43
C ARG A 256 3.61 43.58 21.65
N HIS A 257 4.38 42.51 21.47
CA HIS A 257 4.87 41.65 22.57
C HIS A 257 6.23 40.98 22.24
N ILE A 258 7.24 41.81 21.96
CA ILE A 258 8.61 41.34 21.71
C ILE A 258 9.39 41.33 23.04
N THR A 259 9.88 40.16 23.45
CA THR A 259 10.68 39.95 24.66
C THR A 259 11.77 38.91 24.39
N PRO A 260 12.77 38.72 25.27
CA PRO A 260 13.72 37.62 25.14
C PRO A 260 13.12 36.22 25.22
N ARG A 261 11.85 36.08 25.64
CA ARG A 261 11.11 34.81 25.65
C ARG A 261 10.31 34.57 24.37
N THR A 262 9.84 35.64 23.73
CA THR A 262 9.06 35.57 22.47
C THR A 262 9.94 35.68 21.22
N LEU A 263 11.19 36.09 21.37
CA LEU A 263 12.21 36.02 20.32
C LEU A 263 13.02 34.73 20.43
N ARG A 264 13.24 34.03 19.32
CA ARG A 264 13.99 32.77 19.22
C ARG A 264 15.18 32.87 18.27
N VAL A 265 16.16 32.00 18.47
CA VAL A 265 17.41 31.96 17.71
C VAL A 265 17.52 30.63 16.97
N ARG A 266 17.44 30.65 15.64
CA ARG A 266 17.68 29.46 14.81
C ARG A 266 19.16 29.09 14.77
N HIS A 267 19.46 27.85 14.38
CA HIS A 267 20.81 27.28 14.30
C HIS A 267 21.75 28.08 13.39
N ASN A 268 21.21 28.74 12.36
CA ASN A 268 21.92 29.59 11.40
C ASN A 268 22.02 31.07 11.84
N GLY A 269 21.53 31.41 13.04
CA GLY A 269 21.48 32.78 13.53
C GLY A 269 20.32 33.62 13.00
N CYS A 270 19.35 33.02 12.30
CA CYS A 270 18.14 33.72 11.86
C CYS A 270 17.18 33.96 13.06
N PRO A 271 16.62 35.17 13.21
CA PRO A 271 15.64 35.48 14.25
C PRO A 271 14.26 34.90 13.92
N LEU A 272 13.60 34.36 14.92
CA LEU A 272 12.25 33.84 14.81
C LEU A 272 11.36 34.51 15.86
N PHE A 273 10.33 35.22 15.42
CA PHE A 273 9.35 35.88 16.29
C PHE A 273 8.23 34.91 16.61
N THR A 274 7.76 34.88 17.86
CA THR A 274 6.69 34.01 18.34
C THR A 274 5.74 34.79 19.24
N ASP A 275 4.58 34.21 19.58
CA ASP A 275 3.52 34.86 20.38
C ASP A 275 2.90 36.08 19.68
N PHE A 276 2.07 35.80 18.68
CA PHE A 276 1.33 36.82 17.92
C PHE A 276 -0.09 37.01 18.43
N SER A 277 -0.40 36.49 19.62
CA SER A 277 -1.69 36.64 20.29
C SER A 277 -2.08 38.12 20.47
N LEU A 278 -1.08 38.99 20.63
CA LEU A 278 -1.20 40.44 20.70
C LEU A 278 -0.86 41.15 19.40
N ALA A 279 -0.65 40.49 18.27
CA ALA A 279 -0.31 41.16 17.03
C ALA A 279 -1.51 41.89 16.38
N ARG A 280 -1.24 42.80 15.43
CA ARG A 280 -2.28 43.54 14.69
C ARG A 280 -1.86 43.78 13.24
N LEU A 281 -2.77 43.49 12.30
CA LEU A 281 -2.68 43.87 10.89
C LEU A 281 -3.22 45.29 10.65
N ASP A 282 -2.70 45.98 9.63
CA ASP A 282 -3.13 47.34 9.30
C ASP A 282 -4.64 47.38 9.00
N GLN A 283 -5.37 48.36 9.57
CA GLN A 283 -6.84 48.53 9.53
C GLN A 283 -7.72 47.72 10.50
N ALA A 284 -7.19 46.74 11.25
CA ALA A 284 -7.99 46.02 12.26
C ALA A 284 -8.28 46.89 13.50
N ARG A 285 -9.55 47.00 13.92
CA ARG A 285 -9.91 47.66 15.19
C ARG A 285 -9.34 46.86 16.37
N THR A 286 -8.70 47.55 17.32
CA THR A 286 -8.28 46.91 18.58
C THR A 286 -9.52 46.56 19.40
N ILE A 287 -9.93 45.29 19.37
CA ILE A 287 -11.03 44.77 20.19
C ILE A 287 -10.41 44.13 21.44
N SER A 288 -10.28 44.94 22.49
CA SER A 288 -10.47 44.64 23.92
C SER A 288 -9.70 45.66 24.78
N VAL A 289 -10.33 46.12 25.87
CA VAL A 289 -9.91 47.25 26.73
C VAL A 289 -9.85 46.81 28.21
N ALA A 290 -9.13 45.73 28.49
CA ALA A 290 -8.65 45.44 29.84
C ALA A 290 -7.21 45.97 29.99
N ARG A 291 -6.88 46.59 31.13
CA ARG A 291 -5.48 46.88 31.49
C ARG A 291 -4.75 45.55 31.57
N MET A 292 -3.85 45.30 30.63
CA MET A 292 -3.03 44.10 30.62
C MET A 292 -1.91 44.25 31.64
N ASP A 293 -1.77 43.29 32.55
CA ASP A 293 -0.62 43.18 33.42
C ASP A 293 0.50 42.45 32.67
N PHE A 294 1.60 43.14 32.43
CA PHE A 294 2.76 42.59 31.70
C PHE A 294 3.75 41.87 32.63
N GLY A 295 3.52 41.86 33.96
CA GLY A 295 4.36 41.12 34.90
C GLY A 295 5.86 41.39 34.74
N GLU A 296 6.66 40.32 34.65
CA GLU A 296 8.12 40.38 34.45
C GLU A 296 8.55 41.03 33.12
N ASP A 297 7.66 41.04 32.12
CA ASP A 297 7.94 41.59 30.79
C ASP A 297 7.83 43.12 30.75
N THR A 298 7.35 43.76 31.82
CA THR A 298 7.16 45.23 31.92
C THR A 298 8.42 46.03 31.51
N ARG A 299 9.62 45.48 31.72
CA ARG A 299 10.89 46.12 31.32
C ARG A 299 11.11 46.20 29.80
N PHE A 300 10.43 45.36 29.02
CA PHE A 300 10.48 45.34 27.56
C PHE A 300 9.33 46.13 26.94
N VAL A 301 8.32 46.54 27.72
CA VAL A 301 7.16 47.27 27.21
C VAL A 301 7.44 48.77 27.10
N ALA A 302 7.13 49.33 25.93
CA ALA A 302 7.32 50.75 25.67
C ALA A 302 6.52 51.65 26.65
N PRO A 303 7.07 52.81 27.08
CA PRO A 303 6.43 53.71 28.04
C PRO A 303 4.99 54.12 27.67
N GLU A 304 4.74 54.41 26.40
CA GLU A 304 3.44 54.82 25.88
C GLU A 304 2.39 53.69 25.96
N VAL A 305 2.81 52.43 25.78
CA VAL A 305 1.95 51.25 25.91
C VAL A 305 1.65 50.97 27.39
N ARG A 306 2.62 51.18 28.28
CA ARG A 306 2.40 51.06 29.74
C ARG A 306 1.39 52.08 30.27
N GLN A 307 1.40 53.30 29.72
CA GLN A 307 0.51 54.38 30.15
C GLN A 307 -0.86 54.35 29.46
N GLY A 308 -0.90 54.10 28.15
CA GLY A 308 -2.10 54.16 27.30
C GLY A 308 -2.71 52.81 26.92
N GLY A 309 -2.11 51.70 27.33
CA GLY A 309 -2.52 50.34 26.96
C GLY A 309 -2.18 49.96 25.51
N LEU A 310 -2.65 48.80 25.05
CA LEU A 310 -2.39 48.27 23.70
C LEU A 310 -2.92 49.15 22.56
N GLY A 311 -3.84 50.08 22.85
CA GLY A 311 -4.34 51.06 21.89
C GLY A 311 -3.33 52.16 21.55
N ALA A 312 -2.35 52.40 22.41
CA ALA A 312 -1.27 53.37 22.20
C ALA A 312 -0.05 52.79 21.45
N ALA A 313 -0.06 51.48 21.15
CA ALA A 313 1.05 50.80 20.48
C ALA A 313 1.12 51.14 18.98
N ASP A 314 2.32 51.50 18.53
CA ASP A 314 2.67 51.67 17.11
C ASP A 314 4.01 50.97 16.77
N ALA A 315 4.53 51.14 15.54
CA ALA A 315 5.80 50.51 15.16
C ALA A 315 6.95 50.89 16.09
N ARG A 316 6.98 52.13 16.58
CA ARG A 316 8.05 52.62 17.45
C ARG A 316 8.01 51.90 18.79
N SER A 317 6.83 51.47 19.24
CA SER A 317 6.68 50.61 20.42
C SER A 317 7.35 49.24 20.25
N ASP A 318 7.26 48.64 19.06
CA ASP A 318 7.96 47.38 18.75
C ASP A 318 9.49 47.59 18.67
N VAL A 319 9.96 48.73 18.13
CA VAL A 319 11.39 49.09 18.11
C VAL A 319 11.95 49.13 19.53
N PHE A 320 11.25 49.79 20.46
CA PHE A 320 11.62 49.81 21.87
C PHE A 320 11.74 48.40 22.44
N ALA A 321 10.72 47.57 22.21
CA ALA A 321 10.65 46.22 22.75
C ALA A 321 11.77 45.31 22.22
N LEU A 322 12.08 45.40 20.92
CA LEU A 322 13.18 44.68 20.32
C LEU A 322 14.54 45.15 20.85
N CYS A 323 14.81 46.45 20.89
CA CYS A 323 16.07 46.98 21.43
C CYS A 323 16.27 46.61 22.90
N ALA A 324 15.22 46.73 23.71
CA ALA A 324 15.24 46.31 25.12
C ALA A 324 15.55 44.81 25.27
N SER A 325 15.05 43.99 24.36
CA SER A 325 15.32 42.54 24.33
C SER A 325 16.76 42.23 23.90
N LEU A 326 17.24 42.85 22.83
CA LEU A 326 18.58 42.63 22.28
C LEU A 326 19.70 43.08 23.22
N MET A 327 19.48 44.13 24.02
CA MET A 327 20.46 44.57 25.03
C MET A 327 20.81 43.50 26.07
N THR A 328 19.96 42.49 26.25
CA THR A 328 20.24 41.38 27.17
C THR A 328 21.38 40.47 26.69
N LEU A 329 21.74 40.52 25.39
CA LEU A 329 22.81 39.72 24.80
C LEU A 329 24.22 40.24 25.12
N PHE A 330 24.33 41.51 25.49
CA PHE A 330 25.59 42.25 25.49
C PHE A 330 26.02 42.61 26.92
N PRO A 331 26.94 41.84 27.53
CA PRO A 331 27.47 42.15 28.85
C PRO A 331 28.34 43.42 28.82
N PRO A 332 28.42 44.18 29.92
CA PRO A 332 29.09 45.50 29.96
C PRO A 332 30.63 45.45 29.95
N ASP A 333 31.20 44.24 30.07
CA ASP A 333 32.62 44.02 30.32
C ASP A 333 33.48 44.12 29.04
N GLU A 334 32.88 43.98 27.86
CA GLU A 334 33.57 44.02 26.57
C GLU A 334 33.31 45.37 25.84
N PRO A 335 34.33 46.11 25.37
CA PRO A 335 34.14 47.46 24.79
C PRO A 335 33.16 47.50 23.60
N ARG A 336 33.27 46.56 22.66
CA ARG A 336 32.35 46.48 21.50
C ARG A 336 30.91 46.17 21.91
N ALA A 337 30.73 45.37 22.96
CA ALA A 337 29.41 45.05 23.51
C ALA A 337 28.79 46.27 24.21
N ARG A 338 29.62 47.08 24.90
CA ARG A 338 29.21 48.36 25.49
C ARG A 338 28.78 49.37 24.44
N ASP A 339 29.58 49.60 23.41
CA ASP A 339 29.26 50.53 22.32
C ASP A 339 27.94 50.14 21.61
N THR A 340 27.75 48.83 21.40
CA THR A 340 26.52 48.28 20.84
C THR A 340 25.32 48.55 21.74
N ARG A 341 25.47 48.32 23.04
CA ARG A 341 24.41 48.56 24.02
C ARG A 341 24.02 50.05 24.08
N GLU A 342 25.00 50.95 24.13
CA GLU A 342 24.77 52.40 24.09
C GLU A 342 23.99 52.82 22.83
N PHE A 343 24.23 52.16 21.70
CA PHE A 343 23.47 52.43 20.49
C PHE A 343 22.04 51.88 20.54
N LEU A 344 21.84 50.65 21.05
CA LEU A 344 20.51 50.07 21.24
C LEU A 344 19.65 50.87 22.24
N GLU A 345 20.27 51.56 23.21
CA GLU A 345 19.58 52.47 24.14
C GLU A 345 18.89 53.65 23.40
N GLN A 346 19.39 54.07 22.24
CA GLN A 346 18.76 55.11 21.42
C GLN A 346 17.42 54.63 20.84
N GLY A 347 17.29 53.33 20.53
CA GLY A 347 16.00 52.70 20.19
C GLY A 347 15.04 52.59 21.38
N CYS A 348 15.54 52.78 22.62
CA CYS A 348 14.77 52.75 23.85
C CYS A 348 14.43 54.15 24.41
N ALA A 349 14.51 55.21 23.59
CA ALA A 349 14.19 56.55 24.02
C ALA A 349 12.76 56.66 24.58
N LEU A 350 12.59 57.45 25.67
CA LEU A 350 11.31 57.64 26.34
C LEU A 350 10.26 58.29 25.43
N ASN A 351 10.69 59.23 24.58
CA ASN A 351 9.85 59.82 23.54
C ASN A 351 9.89 58.92 22.28
N PRO A 352 8.75 58.41 21.78
CA PRO A 352 8.71 57.61 20.56
C PRO A 352 9.34 58.31 19.34
N GLU A 353 9.20 59.64 19.21
CA GLU A 353 9.79 60.40 18.09
C GLU A 353 11.31 60.50 18.13
N GLY A 354 11.92 60.30 19.31
CA GLY A 354 13.37 60.33 19.49
C GLY A 354 14.04 58.97 19.35
N ARG A 355 13.30 57.91 18.96
CA ARG A 355 13.86 56.57 18.78
C ARG A 355 14.55 56.47 17.42
N GLU A 356 15.75 55.92 17.43
CA GLU A 356 16.52 55.69 16.21
C GLU A 356 15.81 54.69 15.28
N SER A 357 16.02 54.82 13.97
CA SER A 357 15.41 53.96 12.97
C SER A 357 16.04 52.56 12.95
N LEU A 358 15.24 51.54 12.59
CA LEU A 358 15.71 50.15 12.46
C LEU A 358 16.87 50.01 11.46
N ALA A 359 16.88 50.81 10.39
CA ALA A 359 17.94 50.81 9.39
C ALA A 359 19.27 51.33 9.94
N GLU A 360 19.25 52.41 10.71
CA GLU A 360 20.47 52.95 11.35
C GLU A 360 20.99 52.05 12.47
N LEU A 361 20.07 51.48 13.28
CA LEU A 361 20.37 50.42 14.26
C LEU A 361 21.08 49.23 13.62
N ALA A 362 20.58 48.72 12.49
CA ALA A 362 21.21 47.62 11.77
C ALA A 362 22.58 48.01 11.16
N SER A 363 22.70 49.23 10.62
CA SER A 363 23.94 49.76 10.03
C SER A 363 25.08 49.88 11.04
N VAL A 364 24.78 50.34 12.27
CA VAL A 364 25.80 50.40 13.33
C VAL A 364 26.25 49.02 13.77
N LEU A 365 25.33 48.06 13.92
CA LEU A 365 25.70 46.68 14.26
C LEU A 365 26.58 46.06 13.17
N GLU A 366 26.29 46.32 11.91
CA GLU A 366 27.12 45.88 10.78
C GLU A 366 28.53 46.44 10.85
N ARG A 367 28.69 47.74 11.14
CA ARG A 367 30.01 48.38 11.31
C ARG A 367 30.82 47.82 12.47
N ASN A 368 30.15 47.36 13.53
CA ASN A 368 30.79 46.79 14.73
C ASN A 368 31.01 45.27 14.65
N THR A 369 30.49 44.61 13.60
CA THR A 369 30.67 43.19 13.36
C THR A 369 31.94 42.94 12.56
N ALA A 370 32.79 42.01 12.99
CA ALA A 370 33.98 41.64 12.21
C ALA A 370 33.60 41.06 10.82
N PRO A 371 34.37 41.35 9.74
CA PRO A 371 34.15 40.75 8.43
C PRO A 371 34.25 39.21 8.48
N LEU A 372 33.35 38.52 7.77
CA LEU A 372 33.34 37.05 7.70
C LEU A 372 34.70 36.50 7.24
N ALA A 373 35.40 35.77 8.13
CA ALA A 373 36.30 34.72 7.67
C ALA A 373 35.43 33.62 7.03
N LYS A 374 35.87 33.01 5.91
CA LYS A 374 35.13 31.90 5.26
C LYS A 374 34.78 30.86 6.33
N PRO A 375 33.49 30.62 6.64
CA PRO A 375 33.12 29.76 7.74
C PRO A 375 33.43 28.31 7.38
N LYS A 376 34.06 27.57 8.30
CA LYS A 376 33.64 26.19 8.51
C LYS A 376 32.29 26.29 9.22
N PRO A 377 31.19 25.75 8.66
CA PRO A 377 29.93 25.69 9.39
C PRO A 377 30.09 24.67 10.53
N GLU A 378 30.62 25.12 11.67
CA GLU A 378 30.55 24.36 12.90
C GLU A 378 29.15 24.55 13.47
N LEU A 379 28.37 23.47 13.48
CA LEU A 379 27.05 23.45 14.09
C LEU A 379 27.15 23.77 15.58
N PRO A 380 26.22 24.57 16.15
CA PRO A 380 26.17 24.79 17.59
C PRO A 380 25.92 23.48 18.33
N ALA A 381 26.01 23.49 19.66
CA ALA A 381 25.69 22.30 20.45
C ALA A 381 24.27 21.78 20.12
N PRO A 382 24.03 20.45 20.08
CA PRO A 382 22.78 19.84 19.61
C PRO A 382 21.52 20.27 20.36
N GLU A 383 21.68 20.77 21.59
CA GLU A 383 20.58 21.34 22.38
C GLU A 383 19.97 22.62 21.76
N TYR A 384 20.69 23.26 20.85
CA TYR A 384 20.29 24.48 20.13
C TYR A 384 19.93 24.24 18.65
N TRP A 385 19.83 22.99 18.21
CA TRP A 385 19.34 22.65 16.86
C TRP A 385 17.83 22.82 16.75
N ASP A 386 17.36 23.22 15.56
CA ASP A 386 15.95 23.37 15.19
C ASP A 386 15.57 22.50 13.97
N GLU A 387 14.30 22.51 13.55
CA GLU A 387 13.71 21.72 12.45
C GLU A 387 14.24 22.02 11.04
N ASP A 388 15.21 22.92 10.89
CA ASP A 388 15.88 23.17 9.62
C ASP A 388 17.39 22.92 9.68
N THR A 389 17.89 22.42 10.82
CA THR A 389 19.32 22.15 10.96
C THR A 389 19.74 21.00 10.06
N VAL A 390 20.66 21.25 9.13
CA VAL A 390 21.23 20.21 8.27
C VAL A 390 22.55 19.71 8.87
N VAL A 391 22.58 18.41 9.18
CA VAL A 391 23.73 17.73 9.77
C VAL A 391 24.33 16.78 8.73
N PRO A 392 25.61 16.95 8.34
CA PRO A 392 26.28 16.00 7.47
C PRO A 392 26.58 14.71 8.23
N PHE A 393 26.26 13.57 7.62
CA PHE A 393 26.60 12.26 8.15
C PHE A 393 27.07 11.34 7.03
N GLN A 394 28.33 10.90 7.14
CA GLN A 394 29.03 10.14 6.11
C GLN A 394 29.00 10.82 4.74
N ARG A 395 28.22 10.28 3.78
CA ARG A 395 28.12 10.78 2.40
C ARG A 395 26.84 11.57 2.12
N ALA A 396 25.95 11.70 3.10
CA ALA A 396 24.63 12.32 2.95
C ALA A 396 24.45 13.51 3.92
N GLN A 397 23.42 14.30 3.66
CA GLN A 397 22.99 15.42 4.51
C GLN A 397 21.63 15.11 5.09
N PHE A 398 21.47 15.36 6.38
CA PHE A 398 20.23 15.05 7.10
C PHE A 398 19.68 16.30 7.74
N LYS A 399 18.47 16.69 7.35
CA LYS A 399 17.73 17.79 7.95
C LYS A 399 17.00 17.28 9.18
N ILE A 400 17.20 17.93 10.33
CA ILE A 400 16.45 17.65 11.57
C ILE A 400 14.99 18.01 11.33
N ILE A 401 14.04 17.12 11.61
CA ILE A 401 12.60 17.44 11.59
C ILE A 401 12.09 17.71 12.99
N SER A 402 12.47 16.86 13.95
CA SER A 402 12.06 17.05 15.34
C SER A 402 13.01 16.36 16.31
N ARG A 403 13.11 16.88 17.53
CA ARG A 403 13.82 16.22 18.64
C ARG A 403 12.87 15.28 19.37
N LEU A 404 13.07 13.98 19.19
CA LEU A 404 12.24 12.89 19.74
C LEU A 404 12.48 12.67 21.24
N GLY A 405 13.71 12.83 21.71
CA GLY A 405 14.04 12.62 23.12
C GLY A 405 15.40 13.16 23.53
N ARG A 406 15.54 13.46 24.82
CA ARG A 406 16.81 13.83 25.49
C ARG A 406 17.02 12.86 26.67
N GLY A 407 18.01 11.98 26.55
CA GLY A 407 18.43 11.06 27.60
C GLY A 407 19.65 11.58 28.35
N GLY A 408 20.08 10.85 29.39
CA GLY A 408 21.27 11.21 30.18
C GLY A 408 22.59 11.09 29.42
N ILE A 409 22.61 10.33 28.33
CA ILE A 409 23.82 10.02 27.53
C ILE A 409 23.82 10.76 26.17
N GLY A 410 22.64 11.17 25.67
CA GLY A 410 22.51 11.67 24.30
C GLY A 410 21.13 12.20 23.93
N GLN A 411 21.00 12.59 22.66
CA GLN A 411 19.77 13.11 22.05
C GLN A 411 19.36 12.27 20.86
N THR A 412 18.06 12.17 20.63
CA THR A 412 17.49 11.42 19.50
C THR A 412 16.63 12.37 18.67
N PHE A 413 16.86 12.36 17.36
CA PHE A 413 16.20 13.24 16.41
C PHE A 413 15.50 12.42 15.33
N LYS A 414 14.34 12.88 14.87
CA LYS A 414 13.78 12.49 13.58
C LYS A 414 14.47 13.34 12.53
N VAL A 415 14.99 12.73 11.48
CA VAL A 415 15.70 13.40 10.41
C VAL A 415 15.21 12.91 9.06
N ILE A 416 15.34 13.75 8.04
CA ILE A 416 15.13 13.36 6.65
C ILE A 416 16.42 13.53 5.87
N GLU A 417 16.70 12.61 4.95
CA GLU A 417 17.81 12.74 4.01
C GLU A 417 17.44 13.75 2.92
N VAL A 418 18.30 14.74 2.72
CA VAL A 418 18.10 15.83 1.74
C VAL A 418 19.25 15.90 0.74
N ASP A 419 18.93 16.16 -0.53
CA ASP A 419 19.96 16.47 -1.52
C ASP A 419 20.64 17.81 -1.21
N ALA A 420 21.96 17.86 -1.38
CA ALA A 420 22.75 19.06 -1.09
C ALA A 420 22.47 20.24 -2.04
N GLN A 421 21.73 20.04 -3.14
CA GLN A 421 21.47 21.03 -4.19
C GLN A 421 19.97 21.22 -4.50
N SER A 422 19.10 20.21 -4.32
CA SER A 422 17.67 20.27 -4.70
C SER A 422 16.66 20.31 -3.54
N ASP A 423 17.08 20.12 -2.28
CA ASP A 423 16.18 19.98 -1.11
C ASP A 423 15.14 18.83 -1.27
N GLU A 424 15.39 17.90 -2.20
CA GLU A 424 14.59 16.70 -2.41
C GLU A 424 14.80 15.68 -1.28
N VAL A 425 13.71 15.02 -0.87
CA VAL A 425 13.68 14.12 0.29
C VAL A 425 13.77 12.66 -0.15
N TYR A 426 14.75 11.91 0.37
CA TYR A 426 14.97 10.50 -0.01
C TYR A 426 14.49 9.48 1.04
N GLY A 427 14.34 9.88 2.30
CA GLY A 427 13.89 8.97 3.36
C GLY A 427 13.87 9.60 4.75
N SER A 428 13.08 8.99 5.65
CA SER A 428 12.97 9.39 7.08
C SER A 428 13.72 8.42 8.00
N TYR A 429 14.50 8.98 8.93
CA TYR A 429 15.35 8.22 9.84
C TYR A 429 15.27 8.75 11.28
N VAL A 430 15.71 7.92 12.22
CA VAL A 430 16.00 8.29 13.60
C VAL A 430 17.51 8.43 13.76
N ALA A 431 17.99 9.63 14.04
CA ALA A 431 19.38 9.91 14.29
C ALA A 431 19.67 9.95 15.79
N LYS A 432 20.66 9.15 16.22
CA LYS A 432 21.15 9.13 17.60
C LYS A 432 22.41 9.96 17.71
N LEU A 433 22.46 10.85 18.69
CA LEU A 433 23.64 11.63 19.05
C LEU A 433 24.01 11.36 20.50
N ILE A 434 25.30 11.15 20.80
CA ILE A 434 25.79 10.90 22.16
C ILE A 434 26.83 11.97 22.50
N HIS A 435 26.72 12.57 23.69
CA HIS A 435 27.53 13.72 24.08
C HIS A 435 28.93 13.36 24.58
N HIS A 436 29.07 12.24 25.29
CA HIS A 436 30.33 11.80 25.87
C HIS A 436 30.98 10.69 25.06
N GLN A 437 32.26 10.86 24.73
CA GLN A 437 33.03 9.91 23.92
C GLN A 437 32.99 8.48 24.48
N SER A 438 33.17 8.31 25.80
CA SER A 438 33.20 6.98 26.44
C SER A 438 31.89 6.21 26.28
N ASP A 439 30.76 6.91 26.31
CA ASP A 439 29.44 6.30 26.16
C ASP A 439 29.13 6.05 24.68
N ALA A 440 29.57 6.94 23.79
CA ALA A 440 29.42 6.78 22.36
C ALA A 440 30.19 5.57 21.83
N GLU A 441 31.42 5.35 22.32
CA GLU A 441 32.21 4.17 21.94
C GLU A 441 31.55 2.85 22.37
N LEU A 442 30.86 2.85 23.52
CA LEU A 442 30.11 1.68 23.99
C LEU A 442 28.87 1.45 23.11
N ALA A 443 28.08 2.50 22.87
CA ALA A 443 26.91 2.43 22.01
C ALA A 443 27.29 2.01 20.59
N LEU A 444 28.36 2.55 20.01
CA LEU A 444 28.88 2.13 18.70
C LEU A 444 29.19 0.62 18.66
N ARG A 445 29.76 0.06 19.73
CA ARG A 445 29.97 -1.39 19.83
C ARG A 445 28.64 -2.16 19.90
N ALA A 446 27.68 -1.67 20.68
CA ALA A 446 26.35 -2.26 20.78
C ALA A 446 25.62 -2.26 19.42
N TYR A 447 25.55 -1.10 18.75
CA TYR A 447 24.97 -0.95 17.41
C TYR A 447 25.65 -1.88 16.38
N ARG A 448 26.99 -1.97 16.39
CA ARG A 448 27.72 -2.87 15.47
C ARG A 448 27.37 -4.35 15.68
N LYS A 449 27.18 -4.77 16.93
CA LYS A 449 26.77 -6.14 17.28
C LYS A 449 25.32 -6.41 16.90
N ALA A 450 24.42 -5.47 17.15
CA ALA A 450 22.99 -5.63 16.90
C ALA A 450 22.63 -5.57 15.41
N ARG A 451 23.32 -4.76 14.60
CA ARG A 451 22.96 -4.41 13.20
C ARG A 451 22.53 -5.62 12.36
N ALA A 452 23.31 -6.71 12.38
CA ALA A 452 23.04 -7.91 11.58
C ALA A 452 21.71 -8.61 11.91
N TYR A 453 21.13 -8.34 13.08
CA TYR A 453 19.93 -9.00 13.60
C TYR A 453 18.70 -8.08 13.60
N THR A 454 18.86 -6.80 13.23
CA THR A 454 17.77 -5.81 13.19
C THR A 454 16.92 -5.85 11.90
N VAL A 455 17.04 -6.92 11.09
CA VAL A 455 16.22 -7.13 9.87
C VAL A 455 14.88 -7.82 10.20
N HIS A 456 14.54 -7.94 11.48
CA HIS A 456 13.29 -8.53 11.96
C HIS A 456 12.13 -7.51 11.90
N PRO A 457 10.90 -7.89 11.50
CA PRO A 457 9.78 -6.94 11.35
C PRO A 457 9.45 -6.16 12.62
N HIS A 458 9.61 -6.78 13.79
CA HIS A 458 9.35 -6.17 15.10
C HIS A 458 10.62 -5.59 15.78
N LEU A 459 11.70 -5.35 15.03
CA LEU A 459 12.92 -4.64 15.47
C LEU A 459 13.20 -3.48 14.51
N SER A 460 13.46 -2.27 15.02
CA SER A 460 13.85 -1.14 14.15
C SER A 460 15.19 -1.39 13.48
N ALA A 461 15.26 -1.30 12.15
CA ALA A 461 16.48 -1.56 11.40
C ALA A 461 17.54 -0.48 11.63
N ILE A 462 18.78 -0.90 11.93
CA ILE A 462 19.94 0.01 11.99
C ILE A 462 20.46 0.22 10.56
N HIS A 463 20.25 1.42 10.03
CA HIS A 463 20.62 1.79 8.66
C HIS A 463 22.14 2.03 8.54
N GLU A 464 22.66 2.95 9.34
CA GLU A 464 24.08 3.33 9.33
C GLU A 464 24.63 3.57 10.73
N ILE A 465 25.94 3.39 10.89
CA ILE A 465 26.66 3.59 12.15
C ILE A 465 27.93 4.38 11.85
N ALA A 466 28.25 5.37 12.70
CA ALA A 466 29.45 6.16 12.54
C ALA A 466 30.73 5.29 12.66
N PRO A 467 31.77 5.56 11.85
CA PRO A 467 33.05 4.87 11.97
C PRO A 467 33.74 5.20 13.31
N GLU A 468 33.61 6.43 13.77
CA GLU A 468 34.15 6.95 15.02
C GLU A 468 33.20 8.02 15.59
N TRP A 469 33.31 8.29 16.90
CA TRP A 469 32.55 9.36 17.52
C TRP A 469 33.18 10.72 17.19
N GLN A 470 32.34 11.70 16.88
CA GLN A 470 32.74 13.10 16.70
C GLN A 470 31.79 14.01 17.50
N PRO A 471 32.28 15.13 18.08
CA PRO A 471 31.43 16.10 18.74
C PRO A 471 30.34 16.64 17.79
N ASN A 472 29.13 16.83 18.31
CA ASN A 472 28.00 17.43 17.57
C ASN A 472 27.68 16.71 16.23
N ARG A 473 27.82 15.37 16.20
CA ARG A 473 27.52 14.50 15.06
C ARG A 473 26.73 13.27 15.50
N PHE A 474 26.04 12.63 14.55
CA PHE A 474 25.32 11.40 14.83
C PHE A 474 26.29 10.23 15.05
N VAL A 475 25.82 9.27 15.84
CA VAL A 475 26.48 8.00 16.15
C VAL A 475 25.85 6.86 15.37
N ALA A 476 24.53 6.87 15.20
CA ALA A 476 23.79 5.87 14.45
C ALA A 476 22.55 6.48 13.79
N LEU A 477 22.14 5.89 12.67
CA LEU A 477 20.89 6.13 11.98
C LEU A 477 20.07 4.84 11.98
N MET A 478 18.84 4.92 12.44
CA MET A 478 17.87 3.81 12.39
C MET A 478 16.71 4.20 11.47
N LYS A 479 16.03 3.22 10.88
CA LYS A 479 14.83 3.46 10.09
C LYS A 479 13.73 4.07 10.97
N TRP A 480 13.10 5.14 10.51
CA TRP A 480 11.93 5.70 11.16
C TRP A 480 10.79 4.68 11.16
N VAL A 481 10.23 4.42 12.35
CA VAL A 481 9.03 3.60 12.52
C VAL A 481 7.88 4.56 12.83
N GLU A 482 6.92 4.63 11.93
CA GLU A 482 5.74 5.48 12.13
C GLU A 482 4.87 4.91 13.23
N GLY A 483 4.42 5.73 14.18
CA GLY A 483 3.58 5.27 15.28
C GLY A 483 3.91 5.94 16.62
N MET A 484 3.15 5.59 17.65
CA MET A 484 3.30 6.12 19.00
C MET A 484 3.98 5.10 19.93
N PRO A 485 4.77 5.52 20.94
CA PRO A 485 5.29 4.58 21.91
C PRO A 485 4.16 3.99 22.74
N LEU A 486 4.37 2.78 23.24
CA LEU A 486 3.43 2.09 24.12
C LEU A 486 3.16 2.90 25.41
N SER A 487 4.09 3.75 25.85
CA SER A 487 3.87 4.67 26.98
C SER A 487 2.67 5.61 26.78
N ASP A 488 2.40 6.02 25.55
CA ASP A 488 1.37 7.02 25.25
C ASP A 488 -0.03 6.40 25.25
N LEU A 489 -0.09 5.06 25.27
CA LEU A 489 -1.32 4.28 25.43
C LEU A 489 -1.72 4.06 26.89
N ALA A 490 -0.93 4.53 27.85
CA ALA A 490 -1.25 4.38 29.28
C ALA A 490 -2.60 5.07 29.60
N GLY A 491 -3.52 4.31 30.16
CA GLY A 491 -4.88 4.76 30.50
C GLY A 491 -5.86 4.86 29.32
N VAL A 492 -5.42 4.64 28.06
CA VAL A 492 -6.27 4.70 26.86
C VAL A 492 -6.18 3.45 25.97
N LEU A 493 -5.37 2.44 26.36
CA LEU A 493 -5.14 1.22 25.57
C LEU A 493 -6.43 0.47 25.21
N ALA A 494 -7.41 0.41 26.11
CA ALA A 494 -8.70 -0.23 25.85
C ALA A 494 -9.50 0.50 24.75
N LEU A 495 -9.51 1.84 24.77
CA LEU A 495 -10.13 2.66 23.71
C LEU A 495 -9.41 2.46 22.38
N HIS A 496 -8.09 2.36 22.41
CA HIS A 496 -7.31 2.10 21.21
C HIS A 496 -7.63 0.72 20.59
N ALA A 497 -7.82 -0.30 21.41
CA ALA A 497 -8.25 -1.62 20.94
C ALA A 497 -9.65 -1.57 20.28
N GLU A 498 -10.59 -0.80 20.84
CA GLU A 498 -11.91 -0.59 20.25
C GLU A 498 -11.83 0.14 18.90
N GLU A 499 -10.98 1.17 18.78
CA GLU A 499 -10.77 1.91 17.51
C GLU A 499 -10.17 1.04 16.41
N LEU A 500 -9.32 0.08 16.77
CA LEU A 500 -8.75 -0.91 15.84
C LEU A 500 -9.77 -1.99 15.43
N GLY A 501 -10.94 -2.06 16.09
CA GLY A 501 -11.95 -3.08 15.84
C GLY A 501 -11.53 -4.47 16.32
N GLU A 502 -10.65 -4.54 17.33
CA GLU A 502 -10.16 -5.81 17.89
C GLU A 502 -11.26 -6.57 18.63
N THR A 503 -11.23 -7.90 18.55
CA THR A 503 -12.27 -8.77 19.13
C THR A 503 -12.25 -8.72 20.67
N SER A 504 -11.06 -8.61 21.26
CA SER A 504 -10.85 -8.42 22.69
C SER A 504 -9.49 -7.76 22.97
N LEU A 505 -9.39 -7.06 24.10
CA LEU A 505 -8.12 -6.48 24.56
C LEU A 505 -7.05 -7.56 24.81
N GLN A 506 -7.44 -8.75 25.28
CA GLN A 506 -6.53 -9.87 25.51
C GLN A 506 -5.89 -10.37 24.23
N ASP A 507 -6.63 -10.48 23.13
CA ASP A 507 -6.10 -10.98 21.87
C ASP A 507 -5.03 -10.04 21.31
N LEU A 508 -5.27 -8.72 21.40
CA LEU A 508 -4.29 -7.69 21.06
C LEU A 508 -3.02 -7.82 21.91
N LEU A 509 -3.16 -7.95 23.22
CA LEU A 509 -2.04 -8.10 24.15
C LEU A 509 -1.22 -9.36 23.88
N LEU A 510 -1.88 -10.51 23.67
CA LEU A 510 -1.19 -11.77 23.38
C LEU A 510 -0.46 -11.73 22.04
N ARG A 511 -1.05 -11.09 21.03
CA ARG A 511 -0.40 -10.86 19.74
C ARG A 511 0.86 -10.01 19.90
N TRP A 512 0.76 -8.86 20.57
CA TRP A 512 1.94 -8.01 20.82
C TRP A 512 3.02 -8.69 21.66
N LEU A 513 2.64 -9.44 22.70
CA LEU A 513 3.59 -10.22 23.51
C LEU A 513 4.30 -11.30 22.68
N ARG A 514 3.59 -11.93 21.73
CA ARG A 514 4.18 -12.91 20.80
C ARG A 514 5.15 -12.24 19.83
N ASP A 515 4.75 -11.14 19.23
CA ASP A 515 5.53 -10.40 18.24
C ASP A 515 6.84 -9.87 18.85
N LEU A 516 6.76 -9.28 20.04
CA LEU A 516 7.92 -8.79 20.80
C LEU A 516 8.79 -9.92 21.34
N SER A 517 8.20 -11.03 21.78
CA SER A 517 8.99 -12.22 22.17
C SER A 517 9.75 -12.79 20.96
N ASN A 518 9.15 -12.78 19.76
CA ASN A 518 9.82 -13.20 18.55
C ASN A 518 10.99 -12.26 18.17
N ALA A 519 10.80 -10.95 18.30
CA ALA A 519 11.88 -9.97 18.15
C ALA A 519 13.03 -10.19 19.14
N LEU A 520 12.73 -10.38 20.42
CA LEU A 520 13.75 -10.65 21.44
C LEU A 520 14.47 -11.98 21.18
N TRP A 521 13.77 -13.01 20.69
CA TRP A 521 14.40 -14.27 20.31
C TRP A 521 15.46 -14.09 19.22
N ALA A 522 15.24 -13.18 18.27
CA ALA A 522 16.22 -12.88 17.22
C ALA A 522 17.57 -12.42 17.78
N LEU A 523 17.59 -11.72 18.92
CA LEU A 523 18.79 -11.32 19.66
C LEU A 523 19.30 -12.44 20.58
N HIS A 524 18.40 -13.08 21.34
CA HIS A 524 18.75 -14.10 22.33
C HIS A 524 19.44 -15.32 21.71
N GLN A 525 19.01 -15.76 20.52
CA GLN A 525 19.57 -16.93 19.85
C GLN A 525 21.07 -16.79 19.48
N VAL A 526 21.56 -15.55 19.39
CA VAL A 526 22.98 -15.23 19.12
C VAL A 526 23.72 -14.76 20.38
N GLY A 527 23.11 -14.93 21.55
CA GLY A 527 23.69 -14.56 22.83
C GLY A 527 23.69 -13.06 23.12
N LEU A 528 22.89 -12.27 22.41
CA LEU A 528 22.71 -10.84 22.70
C LEU A 528 21.45 -10.62 23.54
N VAL A 529 21.49 -9.63 24.44
CA VAL A 529 20.36 -9.19 25.26
C VAL A 529 20.13 -7.70 25.00
N HIS A 530 18.88 -7.28 24.85
CA HIS A 530 18.50 -5.90 24.55
C HIS A 530 18.83 -4.96 25.71
N GLY A 531 18.41 -5.30 26.94
CA GLY A 531 18.79 -4.61 28.17
C GLY A 531 18.04 -3.33 28.52
N ASP A 532 17.12 -2.85 27.68
CA ASP A 532 16.25 -1.68 27.96
C ASP A 532 14.88 -1.81 27.30
N VAL A 533 14.24 -2.98 27.43
CA VAL A 533 12.83 -3.15 27.03
C VAL A 533 11.96 -2.30 27.95
N SER A 534 11.29 -1.28 27.38
CA SER A 534 10.45 -0.35 28.13
C SER A 534 9.34 0.23 27.26
N PRO A 535 8.25 0.78 27.83
CA PRO A 535 7.12 1.30 27.04
C PRO A 535 7.50 2.42 26.06
N ARG A 536 8.56 3.18 26.34
CA ARG A 536 9.06 4.24 25.45
C ARG A 536 9.79 3.69 24.21
N ASN A 537 10.31 2.46 24.31
CA ASN A 537 11.11 1.82 23.27
C ASN A 537 10.29 0.84 22.42
N ILE A 538 9.03 0.59 22.78
CA ILE A 538 8.07 -0.20 22.00
C ILE A 538 7.16 0.77 21.25
N ILE A 539 7.20 0.77 19.92
CA ILE A 539 6.40 1.63 19.05
C ILE A 539 5.22 0.83 18.52
N VAL A 540 4.01 1.38 18.62
CA VAL A 540 2.76 0.81 18.14
C VAL A 540 2.37 1.47 16.82
N GLN A 541 2.22 0.67 15.76
CA GLN A 541 1.89 1.11 14.40
C GLN A 541 0.79 0.25 13.79
N GLY A 542 -0.38 0.82 13.45
CA GLY A 542 -1.41 0.10 12.71
C GLY A 542 -1.89 -1.21 13.38
N GLY A 543 -1.76 -1.31 14.70
CA GLY A 543 -2.04 -2.53 15.46
C GLY A 543 -0.85 -3.48 15.61
N GLU A 544 0.33 -3.21 15.04
CA GLU A 544 1.58 -3.95 15.26
C GLU A 544 2.51 -3.25 16.28
N VAL A 545 3.55 -3.96 16.73
CA VAL A 545 4.55 -3.46 17.68
C VAL A 545 5.97 -3.63 17.15
N VAL A 546 6.83 -2.64 17.38
CA VAL A 546 8.24 -2.65 16.98
C VAL A 546 9.11 -2.19 18.15
N LEU A 547 10.13 -2.97 18.49
CA LEU A 547 11.10 -2.63 19.54
C LEU A 547 12.27 -1.81 18.96
N THR A 548 12.71 -0.81 19.71
CA THR A 548 13.67 0.22 19.29
C THR A 548 14.71 0.51 20.39
N ASP A 549 15.73 1.31 20.05
CA ASP A 549 16.82 1.78 20.94
C ASP A 549 17.81 0.69 21.41
N TYR A 550 18.91 0.53 20.67
CA TYR A 550 19.90 -0.53 20.90
C TYR A 550 21.11 -0.09 21.75
N ASP A 551 21.03 1.07 22.42
CA ASP A 551 22.12 1.66 23.20
C ASP A 551 22.68 0.70 24.28
N THR A 552 21.84 -0.18 24.82
CA THR A 552 22.18 -1.09 25.92
C THR A 552 22.45 -2.53 25.49
N VAL A 553 22.40 -2.82 24.19
CA VAL A 553 22.59 -4.20 23.70
C VAL A 553 23.96 -4.71 24.09
N THR A 554 23.99 -5.88 24.72
CA THR A 554 25.22 -6.51 25.20
C THR A 554 25.15 -8.03 25.12
N GLU A 555 26.28 -8.69 25.36
CA GLU A 555 26.34 -10.16 25.41
C GLU A 555 25.73 -10.67 26.72
N SER A 556 24.98 -11.76 26.63
CA SER A 556 24.51 -12.50 27.79
C SER A 556 25.68 -12.83 28.72
N GLY A 557 25.50 -12.63 30.02
CA GLY A 557 26.57 -12.78 31.00
C GLY A 557 27.40 -11.51 31.26
N SER A 558 27.15 -10.41 30.54
CA SER A 558 27.86 -9.14 30.75
C SER A 558 27.26 -8.29 31.86
N GLN A 559 28.06 -7.41 32.48
CA GLN A 559 27.57 -6.39 33.40
C GLN A 559 26.94 -5.21 32.65
N VAL A 560 25.78 -4.76 33.11
CA VAL A 560 25.04 -3.63 32.52
C VAL A 560 25.43 -2.33 33.22
N ARG A 561 25.87 -1.32 32.43
CA ARG A 561 26.25 0.00 32.96
C ARG A 561 25.06 0.96 33.13
N SER A 562 24.09 0.91 32.23
CA SER A 562 22.90 1.77 32.21
C SER A 562 21.65 0.91 32.19
N ARG A 563 20.70 1.17 33.10
CA ARG A 563 19.48 0.37 33.27
C ARG A 563 18.34 1.27 33.69
N ASN A 564 17.13 0.96 33.24
CA ASN A 564 15.92 1.61 33.74
C ASN A 564 15.45 0.91 35.03
N PRO A 565 15.61 1.53 36.22
CA PRO A 565 15.29 0.87 37.48
C PRO A 565 13.79 0.64 37.68
N LEU A 566 12.91 1.19 36.83
CA LEU A 566 11.48 0.85 36.86
C LEU A 566 11.21 -0.55 36.31
N TYR A 567 11.92 -0.96 35.25
CA TYR A 567 11.63 -2.20 34.51
C TYR A 567 12.71 -3.27 34.65
N ALA A 568 13.94 -2.92 35.03
CA ALA A 568 15.03 -3.89 35.21
C ALA A 568 14.72 -4.94 36.29
N SER A 569 15.22 -6.16 36.15
CA SER A 569 15.08 -7.19 37.19
C SER A 569 15.91 -6.86 38.44
N HIS A 570 15.57 -7.48 39.59
CA HIS A 570 16.35 -7.32 40.82
C HIS A 570 17.82 -7.74 40.63
N GLY A 571 18.09 -8.82 39.88
CA GLY A 571 19.44 -9.28 39.59
C GLY A 571 20.28 -8.24 38.86
N VAL A 572 19.71 -7.65 37.80
CA VAL A 572 20.35 -6.57 37.03
C VAL A 572 20.56 -5.31 37.87
N GLU A 573 19.64 -4.99 38.79
CA GLU A 573 19.82 -3.87 39.74
C GLU A 573 20.94 -4.12 40.75
N SER A 574 21.04 -5.36 41.25
CA SER A 574 22.10 -5.79 42.16
C SER A 574 23.44 -6.08 41.47
N THR A 575 23.63 -5.62 40.23
CA THR A 575 24.87 -5.76 39.42
C THR A 575 25.23 -7.18 39.00
N ALA A 576 24.26 -8.10 38.99
CA ALA A 576 24.42 -9.40 38.36
C ALA A 576 24.57 -9.24 36.84
N SER A 577 25.10 -10.27 36.19
CA SER A 577 25.17 -10.33 34.74
C SER A 577 23.77 -10.42 34.13
N ILE A 578 23.54 -9.67 33.05
CA ILE A 578 22.23 -9.70 32.38
C ILE A 578 22.05 -11.01 31.61
N GLN A 579 20.83 -11.55 31.68
CA GLN A 579 20.42 -12.78 30.99
C GLN A 579 19.24 -12.51 30.05
N PRO A 580 19.02 -13.34 29.01
CA PRO A 580 17.87 -13.23 28.11
C PRO A 580 16.51 -13.12 28.81
N GLY A 581 16.32 -13.86 29.91
CA GLY A 581 15.10 -13.79 30.72
C GLY A 581 14.83 -12.42 31.37
N ASP A 582 15.84 -11.55 31.50
CA ASP A 582 15.67 -10.20 32.05
C ASP A 582 14.97 -9.24 31.06
N ASP A 583 15.11 -9.46 29.75
CA ASP A 583 14.34 -8.71 28.74
C ASP A 583 12.85 -9.04 28.82
N LEU A 584 12.50 -10.30 29.09
CA LEU A 584 11.10 -10.73 29.27
C LEU A 584 10.50 -10.21 30.59
N PHE A 585 11.31 -10.13 31.65
CA PHE A 585 10.92 -9.48 32.89
C PHE A 585 10.54 -8.01 32.62
N ALA A 586 11.39 -7.30 31.88
CA ALA A 586 11.17 -5.91 31.53
C ALA A 586 9.98 -5.72 30.57
N LEU A 587 9.77 -6.64 29.62
CA LEU A 587 8.60 -6.69 28.75
C LEU A 587 7.30 -6.81 29.56
N ALA A 588 7.23 -7.77 30.48
CA ALA A 588 6.06 -7.96 31.33
C ALA A 588 5.77 -6.74 32.24
N ALA A 589 6.82 -6.16 32.84
CA ALA A 589 6.69 -4.94 33.63
C ALA A 589 6.19 -3.75 32.79
N SER A 590 6.60 -3.66 31.52
CA SER A 590 6.19 -2.62 30.58
C SER A 590 4.69 -2.72 30.27
N PHE A 591 4.21 -3.91 29.93
CA PHE A 591 2.80 -4.16 29.64
C PHE A 591 1.93 -3.94 30.88
N PHE A 592 2.36 -4.39 32.06
CA PHE A 592 1.65 -4.13 33.31
C PHE A 592 1.47 -2.62 33.54
N HIS A 593 2.54 -1.85 33.35
CA HIS A 593 2.51 -0.40 33.58
C HIS A 593 1.47 0.30 32.70
N VAL A 594 1.45 -0.03 31.41
CA VAL A 594 0.56 0.62 30.43
C VAL A 594 -0.87 0.14 30.56
N LEU A 595 -1.07 -1.16 30.79
CA LEU A 595 -2.39 -1.77 30.89
C LEU A 595 -3.18 -1.25 32.10
N PHE A 596 -2.50 -1.02 33.22
CA PHE A 596 -3.14 -0.63 34.48
C PHE A 596 -2.86 0.81 34.92
N ASP A 597 -2.13 1.59 34.11
CA ASP A 597 -1.65 2.94 34.44
C ASP A 597 -1.02 3.01 35.85
N LYS A 598 -0.27 1.95 36.21
CA LYS A 598 0.23 1.72 37.57
C LYS A 598 1.69 1.29 37.56
N THR A 599 2.49 1.83 38.47
CA THR A 599 3.90 1.46 38.60
C THR A 599 4.07 -0.03 38.97
N PRO A 600 4.89 -0.81 38.25
CA PRO A 600 4.90 -2.27 38.37
C PRO A 600 5.25 -2.86 39.74
N PHE A 601 6.11 -2.19 40.53
CA PHE A 601 6.72 -2.76 41.74
C PHE A 601 6.60 -1.86 42.98
N ASP A 602 5.77 -0.83 42.93
CA ASP A 602 5.61 0.09 44.06
C ASP A 602 4.53 -0.43 45.02
N PHE A 603 4.92 -0.74 46.26
CA PHE A 603 4.04 -1.19 47.34
C PHE A 603 4.14 -0.20 48.49
N ALA A 604 3.04 0.51 48.78
CA ALA A 604 2.99 1.53 49.84
C ALA A 604 4.13 2.58 49.77
N GLY A 605 4.51 3.00 48.56
CA GLY A 605 5.57 4.00 48.31
C GLY A 605 6.99 3.42 48.35
N GLN A 606 7.14 2.10 48.47
CA GLN A 606 8.43 1.40 48.44
C GLN A 606 8.49 0.43 47.26
N ARG A 607 9.60 0.48 46.50
CA ARG A 607 9.81 -0.42 45.36
C ARG A 607 10.30 -1.79 45.83
N ILE A 608 9.47 -2.83 45.72
CA ILE A 608 9.77 -4.19 46.19
C ILE A 608 9.59 -5.21 45.06
N LYS A 609 10.64 -5.44 44.26
CA LYS A 609 10.59 -6.36 43.10
C LYS A 609 10.48 -7.84 43.46
N ASN A 610 10.96 -8.22 44.64
CA ASN A 610 10.93 -9.60 45.12
C ASN A 610 9.52 -10.10 45.49
N ARG A 611 8.49 -9.26 45.34
CA ARG A 611 7.07 -9.63 45.48
C ARG A 611 6.38 -9.85 44.12
N GLY A 612 7.09 -9.70 43.01
CA GLY A 612 6.48 -9.67 41.67
C GLY A 612 5.71 -8.36 41.43
N LEU A 613 4.91 -8.33 40.36
CA LEU A 613 4.11 -7.16 39.99
C LEU A 613 3.05 -6.81 41.05
N ASN A 614 2.74 -5.52 41.21
CA ASN A 614 1.76 -5.04 42.19
C ASN A 614 0.30 -5.17 41.72
N TRP A 615 -0.29 -6.33 41.95
CA TRP A 615 -1.70 -6.63 41.64
C TRP A 615 -2.73 -6.09 42.65
N GLU A 616 -2.35 -5.29 43.65
CA GLU A 616 -3.31 -4.67 44.59
C GLU A 616 -4.23 -3.68 43.86
N ASP A 617 -5.54 -3.72 44.11
CA ASP A 617 -6.53 -2.82 43.49
C ASP A 617 -6.58 -2.87 41.94
N VAL A 618 -6.21 -4.01 41.33
CA VAL A 618 -6.24 -4.22 39.87
C VAL A 618 -7.31 -5.24 39.47
N GLU A 619 -8.20 -4.89 38.54
CA GLU A 619 -9.16 -5.82 37.93
C GLU A 619 -8.53 -6.58 36.76
N ILE A 620 -8.63 -7.92 36.78
CA ILE A 620 -7.96 -8.81 35.81
C ILE A 620 -8.95 -9.38 34.77
N THR A 621 -10.25 -9.10 34.92
CA THR A 621 -11.31 -9.68 34.10
C THR A 621 -11.11 -9.38 32.62
N GLY A 622 -11.04 -10.41 31.79
CA GLY A 622 -10.88 -10.30 30.33
C GLY A 622 -9.45 -10.11 29.82
N VAL A 623 -8.42 -10.27 30.68
CA VAL A 623 -6.98 -10.27 30.32
C VAL A 623 -6.18 -11.38 31.05
N GLU A 624 -6.83 -12.50 31.38
CA GLU A 624 -6.30 -13.54 32.27
C GLU A 624 -5.04 -14.21 31.70
N GLN A 625 -5.00 -14.52 30.40
CA GLN A 625 -3.85 -15.22 29.81
C GLN A 625 -2.61 -14.31 29.69
N ALA A 626 -2.82 -13.03 29.34
CA ALA A 626 -1.75 -12.03 29.35
C ALA A 626 -1.20 -11.83 30.78
N THR A 627 -2.08 -11.84 31.78
CA THR A 627 -1.71 -11.79 33.20
C THR A 627 -0.84 -12.96 33.62
N GLU A 628 -1.16 -14.18 33.18
CA GLU A 628 -0.35 -15.36 33.51
C GLU A 628 1.05 -15.29 32.89
N PHE A 629 1.15 -14.83 31.64
CA PHE A 629 2.46 -14.53 31.03
C PHE A 629 3.26 -13.54 31.87
N MET A 630 2.64 -12.43 32.28
CA MET A 630 3.30 -11.39 33.08
C MET A 630 3.75 -11.91 34.45
N ARG A 631 2.93 -12.74 35.11
CA ARG A 631 3.29 -13.39 36.38
C ARG A 631 4.50 -14.31 36.23
N ARG A 632 4.49 -15.16 35.21
CA ARG A 632 5.61 -16.09 34.96
C ARG A 632 6.90 -15.37 34.60
N ALA A 633 6.84 -14.30 33.80
CA ALA A 633 8.01 -13.51 33.45
C ALA A 633 8.61 -12.74 34.64
N THR A 634 7.81 -12.41 35.67
CA THR A 634 8.22 -11.56 36.81
C THR A 634 8.27 -12.27 38.16
N THR A 635 8.15 -13.60 38.18
CA THR A 635 8.23 -14.37 39.44
C THR A 635 9.57 -14.14 40.15
N PRO A 636 9.56 -13.97 41.49
CA PRO A 636 10.77 -13.79 42.28
C PRO A 636 11.54 -15.11 42.51
N ILE A 637 10.98 -16.26 42.10
CA ILE A 637 11.60 -17.58 42.25
C ILE A 637 12.56 -17.83 41.09
N GLU A 638 13.84 -18.00 41.42
CA GLU A 638 14.91 -18.22 40.44
C GLU A 638 14.76 -19.62 39.80
N GLY A 639 14.70 -19.68 38.46
CA GLY A 639 14.45 -20.90 37.69
C GLY A 639 13.00 -21.10 37.21
N GLU A 640 12.03 -20.35 37.76
CA GLU A 640 10.63 -20.39 37.28
C GLU A 640 10.32 -19.34 36.18
N ARG A 641 11.15 -18.29 36.10
CA ARG A 641 11.11 -17.31 35.00
C ARG A 641 11.41 -17.96 33.66
N PHE A 642 10.94 -17.35 32.58
CA PHE A 642 11.36 -17.74 31.23
C PHE A 642 12.88 -17.57 31.09
N GLU A 643 13.56 -18.63 30.70
CA GLU A 643 15.01 -18.62 30.46
C GLU A 643 15.36 -17.69 29.29
N ASP A 644 14.58 -17.77 28.22
CA ASP A 644 14.73 -16.98 27.01
C ASP A 644 13.36 -16.73 26.34
N ALA A 645 13.41 -16.00 25.22
CA ALA A 645 12.22 -15.65 24.46
C ALA A 645 11.58 -16.84 23.72
N ARG A 646 12.30 -17.94 23.50
CA ARG A 646 11.74 -19.18 22.92
C ARG A 646 10.85 -19.89 23.93
N ALA A 647 11.24 -19.92 25.21
CA ALA A 647 10.41 -20.44 26.29
C ALA A 647 9.10 -19.63 26.42
N ALA A 648 9.19 -18.31 26.30
CA ALA A 648 8.02 -17.42 26.25
C ALA A 648 7.10 -17.70 25.04
N LEU A 649 7.65 -17.84 23.83
CA LEU A 649 6.87 -18.17 22.63
C LEU A 649 6.16 -19.53 22.75
N SER A 650 6.85 -20.53 23.31
CA SER A 650 6.27 -21.86 23.51
C SER A 650 5.10 -21.83 24.50
N PHE A 651 5.22 -21.01 25.55
CA PHE A 651 4.13 -20.77 26.50
C PHE A 651 2.93 -20.06 25.84
N LEU A 652 3.19 -19.05 25.01
CA LEU A 652 2.15 -18.32 24.28
C LEU A 652 1.48 -19.16 23.18
N ALA A 653 2.16 -20.16 22.63
CA ALA A 653 1.60 -21.11 21.64
C ALA A 653 0.73 -22.21 22.28
N GLY A 654 1.04 -22.61 23.52
CA GLY A 654 0.28 -23.61 24.28
C GLY A 654 -1.17 -23.21 24.61
N ALA A 655 -1.55 -21.95 24.39
CA ALA A 655 -2.90 -21.44 24.62
C ALA A 655 -3.89 -21.72 23.46
N THR A 656 -3.42 -22.23 22.31
CA THR A 656 -4.26 -22.52 21.12
C THR A 656 -4.04 -23.96 20.63
N THR A 657 -4.86 -24.90 21.15
CA THR A 657 -5.20 -26.26 20.64
C THR A 657 -4.12 -27.28 20.19
N ARG A 658 -4.13 -28.42 20.91
CA ARG A 658 -3.83 -29.87 20.63
C ARG A 658 -3.11 -30.37 19.34
N GLU A 659 -2.11 -31.22 19.63
CA GLU A 659 -1.53 -32.40 18.94
C GLU A 659 -1.12 -32.34 17.45
N VAL A 660 0.19 -32.48 17.19
CA VAL A 660 0.92 -33.60 16.53
C VAL A 660 2.38 -33.13 16.39
N GLY A 661 3.38 -33.75 17.03
CA GLY A 661 4.19 -34.85 16.49
C GLY A 661 5.67 -34.49 16.61
N ASP A 662 6.54 -35.51 16.73
CA ASP A 662 7.97 -35.43 17.08
C ASP A 662 8.76 -34.21 16.56
N LEU A 663 9.54 -33.60 17.46
CA LEU A 663 10.47 -32.50 17.21
C LEU A 663 11.58 -32.90 16.21
N PRO A 664 11.77 -32.20 15.08
CA PRO A 664 13.03 -32.28 14.36
C PRO A 664 14.10 -31.51 15.12
N VAL A 665 15.29 -32.11 15.21
CA VAL A 665 16.54 -31.46 15.62
C VAL A 665 16.69 -30.16 14.83
N THR A 666 16.77 -29.01 15.53
CA THR A 666 16.92 -27.68 14.91
C THR A 666 18.16 -27.70 14.00
N PRO A 667 18.02 -27.49 12.68
CA PRO A 667 19.15 -27.53 11.79
C PRO A 667 20.03 -26.29 12.00
N THR A 668 21.32 -26.50 12.17
CA THR A 668 22.32 -25.43 12.04
C THR A 668 22.20 -24.83 10.65
N PHE A 669 21.87 -23.54 10.54
CA PHE A 669 21.77 -22.88 9.24
C PHE A 669 23.16 -22.68 8.64
N SER A 670 23.34 -23.09 7.39
CA SER A 670 24.57 -22.90 6.62
C SER A 670 24.28 -22.25 5.26
N ALA A 671 25.27 -21.58 4.68
CA ALA A 671 25.16 -21.04 3.33
C ALA A 671 25.10 -22.19 2.32
N ASN A 672 23.88 -22.65 2.04
CA ASN A 672 23.63 -23.79 1.17
C ASN A 672 23.34 -23.33 -0.26
N THR A 673 23.73 -24.15 -1.23
CA THR A 673 23.43 -23.95 -2.65
C THR A 673 22.52 -25.06 -3.16
N ALA A 674 21.56 -24.67 -4.00
CA ALA A 674 20.66 -25.58 -4.70
C ALA A 674 21.05 -25.61 -6.19
N PRO A 675 21.69 -26.68 -6.69
CA PRO A 675 22.08 -26.78 -8.09
C PRO A 675 20.89 -26.60 -9.06
N ARG A 676 19.73 -27.15 -8.68
CA ARG A 676 18.48 -27.03 -9.44
C ARG A 676 18.07 -25.58 -9.72
N LEU A 677 18.37 -24.64 -8.81
CA LEU A 677 18.07 -23.23 -9.03
C LEU A 677 18.89 -22.68 -10.22
N ALA A 678 20.19 -22.95 -10.28
CA ALA A 678 21.03 -22.46 -11.38
C ALA A 678 20.59 -23.04 -12.74
N GLU A 679 20.17 -24.31 -12.77
CA GLU A 679 19.61 -24.96 -13.97
C GLU A 679 18.28 -24.34 -14.40
N LEU A 680 17.38 -24.03 -13.47
CA LEU A 680 16.12 -23.33 -13.79
C LEU A 680 16.39 -21.93 -14.34
N LEU A 681 17.36 -21.23 -13.76
CA LEU A 681 17.74 -19.89 -14.18
C LEU A 681 18.41 -19.87 -15.56
N SER A 682 18.96 -20.98 -16.07
CA SER A 682 19.52 -21.03 -17.44
C SER A 682 18.46 -21.17 -18.53
N ALA A 683 17.20 -21.46 -18.15
CA ALA A 683 16.07 -21.46 -19.07
C ALA A 683 15.57 -20.03 -19.40
N TYR A 684 15.89 -19.04 -18.57
CA TYR A 684 15.45 -17.67 -18.75
C TYR A 684 16.53 -16.78 -19.41
N PRO A 685 16.27 -16.13 -20.56
CA PRO A 685 17.28 -15.35 -21.27
C PRO A 685 17.88 -14.18 -20.48
N GLY A 686 17.08 -13.53 -19.63
CA GLY A 686 17.50 -12.36 -18.83
C GLY A 686 18.31 -12.71 -17.58
N SER A 687 18.54 -14.00 -17.33
CA SER A 687 19.38 -14.48 -16.23
C SER A 687 20.87 -14.37 -16.56
N ARG A 688 21.69 -14.24 -15.53
CA ARG A 688 23.17 -14.26 -15.64
C ARG A 688 23.74 -15.58 -16.17
N HIS A 689 22.99 -16.67 -16.02
CA HIS A 689 23.34 -18.00 -16.56
C HIS A 689 23.09 -18.10 -18.08
N GLY A 690 22.50 -17.05 -18.67
CA GLY A 690 22.20 -16.95 -20.09
C GLY A 690 21.14 -17.94 -20.57
N ASN A 691 21.00 -18.04 -21.89
CA ASN A 691 20.08 -18.98 -22.55
C ASN A 691 20.87 -20.17 -23.10
N SER A 692 21.51 -20.93 -22.22
CA SER A 692 22.29 -22.12 -22.63
C SER A 692 21.39 -23.28 -23.07
N GLU A 693 20.14 -23.30 -22.60
CA GLU A 693 19.10 -24.31 -22.86
C GLU A 693 18.34 -24.08 -24.18
N THR A 694 19.06 -23.89 -25.29
CA THR A 694 18.45 -23.52 -26.59
C THR A 694 18.38 -24.63 -27.63
N ARG A 695 18.84 -25.85 -27.31
CA ARG A 695 19.01 -26.92 -28.31
C ARG A 695 18.60 -28.29 -27.77
N GLY A 696 17.32 -28.60 -27.88
CA GLY A 696 16.80 -29.95 -27.66
C GLY A 696 16.97 -30.47 -26.23
N LEU A 697 17.17 -31.79 -26.09
CA LEU A 697 17.39 -32.52 -24.83
C LEU A 697 18.88 -32.81 -24.58
N ASP A 698 19.78 -31.94 -25.03
CA ASP A 698 21.22 -32.17 -24.94
C ASP A 698 21.80 -32.01 -23.52
N SER A 699 21.05 -31.42 -22.59
CA SER A 699 21.44 -31.29 -21.17
C SER A 699 20.63 -32.23 -20.27
N VAL A 700 21.23 -32.63 -19.14
CA VAL A 700 20.55 -33.44 -18.11
C VAL A 700 19.30 -32.73 -17.59
N PHE A 701 19.37 -31.41 -17.44
CA PHE A 701 18.25 -30.58 -17.01
C PHE A 701 17.10 -30.61 -18.04
N ALA A 702 17.38 -30.36 -19.32
CA ALA A 702 16.38 -30.40 -20.39
C ALA A 702 15.71 -31.77 -20.52
N ALA A 703 16.50 -32.86 -20.43
CA ALA A 703 15.98 -34.22 -20.43
C ALA A 703 15.08 -34.48 -19.21
N SER A 704 15.50 -34.05 -18.02
CA SER A 704 14.74 -34.26 -16.77
C SER A 704 13.46 -33.41 -16.66
N THR A 705 13.35 -32.33 -17.46
CA THR A 705 12.21 -31.40 -17.48
C THR A 705 11.36 -31.52 -18.74
N TYR A 706 11.60 -32.54 -19.57
CA TYR A 706 10.70 -32.89 -20.66
C TYR A 706 9.36 -33.40 -20.10
N VAL A 707 8.27 -32.98 -20.72
CA VAL A 707 6.91 -33.40 -20.35
C VAL A 707 6.34 -34.14 -21.56
N GLU A 708 6.04 -35.40 -21.33
CA GLU A 708 5.43 -36.27 -22.34
C GLU A 708 4.01 -35.81 -22.64
N THR A 709 3.65 -35.82 -23.92
CA THR A 709 2.31 -35.50 -24.42
C THR A 709 1.69 -36.73 -25.06
N ARG A 710 0.37 -36.69 -25.29
CA ARG A 710 -0.33 -37.79 -25.99
C ARG A 710 0.24 -38.03 -27.40
N LEU A 711 0.76 -36.99 -28.06
CA LEU A 711 1.42 -37.10 -29.35
C LEU A 711 2.66 -38.03 -29.31
N ASP A 712 3.42 -38.03 -28.21
CA ASP A 712 4.61 -38.88 -28.06
C ASP A 712 4.23 -40.36 -28.18
N GLU A 713 3.15 -40.75 -27.51
CA GLU A 713 2.68 -42.14 -27.49
C GLU A 713 1.98 -42.53 -28.81
N VAL A 714 1.10 -41.67 -29.35
CA VAL A 714 0.37 -41.95 -30.60
C VAL A 714 1.35 -42.13 -31.76
N LEU A 715 2.30 -41.20 -31.94
CA LEU A 715 3.23 -41.28 -33.06
C LEU A 715 4.20 -42.47 -32.90
N ARG A 716 4.62 -42.79 -31.67
CA ARG A 716 5.43 -43.98 -31.38
C ARG A 716 4.70 -45.26 -31.82
N GLN A 717 3.45 -45.43 -31.41
CA GLN A 717 2.62 -46.58 -31.78
C GLN A 717 2.38 -46.65 -33.30
N GLU A 718 2.06 -45.53 -33.95
CA GLU A 718 1.85 -45.46 -35.41
C GLU A 718 3.10 -45.87 -36.21
N ILE A 719 4.30 -45.56 -35.71
CA ILE A 719 5.57 -45.99 -36.32
C ILE A 719 5.82 -47.48 -36.08
N GLU A 720 5.65 -47.95 -34.83
CA GLU A 720 5.82 -49.36 -34.45
C GLU A 720 4.89 -50.27 -35.26
N ASP A 721 3.62 -49.86 -35.44
CA ASP A 721 2.59 -50.59 -36.19
C ASP A 721 2.70 -50.44 -37.73
N ASP A 722 3.72 -49.75 -38.23
CA ASP A 722 3.96 -49.50 -39.67
C ASP A 722 2.83 -48.72 -40.39
N ARG A 723 2.05 -47.94 -39.63
CA ARG A 723 0.95 -47.11 -40.15
C ARG A 723 1.43 -45.82 -40.81
N VAL A 724 2.52 -45.24 -40.30
CA VAL A 724 3.10 -43.98 -40.82
C VAL A 724 4.44 -44.23 -41.52
N LYS A 725 4.59 -43.68 -42.72
CA LYS A 725 5.81 -43.75 -43.54
C LYS A 725 6.56 -42.42 -43.58
N LEU A 726 5.85 -41.30 -43.49
CA LEU A 726 6.42 -39.96 -43.46
C LEU A 726 5.71 -39.12 -42.40
N ALA A 727 6.44 -38.62 -41.42
CA ALA A 727 5.94 -37.68 -40.42
C ALA A 727 6.68 -36.34 -40.52
N ILE A 728 5.95 -35.24 -40.62
CA ILE A 728 6.48 -33.88 -40.73
C ILE A 728 5.95 -33.08 -39.54
N LEU A 729 6.85 -32.70 -38.63
CA LEU A 729 6.59 -31.81 -37.52
C LEU A 729 7.06 -30.41 -37.91
N PHE A 730 6.13 -29.47 -37.99
CA PHE A 730 6.42 -28.08 -38.27
C PHE A 730 5.80 -27.15 -37.24
N GLY A 731 6.27 -25.91 -37.20
CA GLY A 731 5.88 -24.91 -36.21
C GLY A 731 6.94 -23.84 -36.02
N ASN A 732 6.74 -22.97 -35.05
CA ASN A 732 7.61 -21.86 -34.71
C ASN A 732 8.89 -22.33 -33.99
N ALA A 733 9.90 -21.46 -33.97
CA ALA A 733 11.13 -21.73 -33.23
C ALA A 733 10.83 -21.77 -31.73
N GLY A 734 11.20 -22.86 -31.04
CA GLY A 734 10.95 -23.01 -29.60
C GLY A 734 9.79 -23.93 -29.21
N ASP A 735 8.98 -24.42 -30.16
CA ASP A 735 7.89 -25.38 -29.88
C ASP A 735 8.37 -26.76 -29.39
N GLY A 736 9.68 -27.01 -29.41
CA GLY A 736 10.25 -28.26 -28.91
C GLY A 736 10.30 -29.39 -29.93
N LYS A 737 10.15 -29.12 -31.24
CA LYS A 737 10.24 -30.12 -32.33
C LYS A 737 11.46 -31.05 -32.18
N THR A 738 12.65 -30.48 -32.02
CA THR A 738 13.90 -31.25 -31.86
C THR A 738 13.90 -32.07 -30.57
N ALA A 739 13.40 -31.51 -29.46
CA ALA A 739 13.32 -32.21 -28.18
C ALA A 739 12.36 -33.40 -28.24
N PHE A 740 11.20 -33.22 -28.89
CA PHE A 740 10.23 -34.28 -29.13
C PHE A 740 10.85 -35.44 -29.92
N LEU A 741 11.59 -35.14 -31.00
CA LEU A 741 12.25 -36.20 -31.78
C LEU A 741 13.36 -36.94 -31.02
N GLN A 742 14.13 -36.23 -30.18
CA GLN A 742 15.12 -36.86 -29.31
C GLN A 742 14.45 -37.81 -28.31
N HIS A 743 13.34 -37.38 -27.71
CA HIS A 743 12.57 -38.21 -26.79
C HIS A 743 11.94 -39.44 -27.49
N LEU A 744 11.31 -39.24 -28.64
CA LEU A 744 10.73 -40.32 -29.45
C LEU A 744 11.77 -41.37 -29.85
N LEU A 745 12.97 -40.93 -30.26
CA LEU A 745 14.06 -41.86 -30.59
C LEU A 745 14.54 -42.63 -29.37
N ALA A 746 14.65 -41.98 -28.20
CA ALA A 746 14.97 -42.66 -26.96
C ALA A 746 13.93 -43.74 -26.60
N ALA A 747 12.64 -43.42 -26.74
CA ALA A 747 11.53 -44.35 -26.52
C ALA A 747 11.53 -45.55 -27.49
N LEU A 748 11.99 -45.34 -28.73
CA LEU A 748 12.20 -46.40 -29.73
C LEU A 748 13.49 -47.22 -29.49
N GLY A 749 14.15 -47.05 -28.33
CA GLY A 749 15.34 -47.79 -27.92
C GLY A 749 16.68 -47.17 -28.37
N MET A 750 16.69 -45.88 -28.70
CA MET A 750 17.87 -45.17 -29.24
C MET A 750 18.21 -43.93 -28.40
N PRO A 751 18.82 -44.07 -27.20
CA PRO A 751 18.97 -42.97 -26.24
C PRO A 751 20.08 -41.93 -26.58
N ASP A 752 21.13 -42.31 -27.34
CA ASP A 752 22.27 -41.43 -27.64
C ASP A 752 22.02 -40.52 -28.87
N VAL A 753 21.09 -39.57 -28.74
CA VAL A 753 20.69 -38.66 -29.83
C VAL A 753 21.02 -37.22 -29.45
N HIS A 754 22.13 -36.71 -29.99
CA HIS A 754 22.52 -35.31 -29.83
C HIS A 754 22.01 -34.42 -30.96
N SER A 755 21.58 -33.20 -30.65
CA SER A 755 21.06 -32.24 -31.64
C SER A 755 22.11 -31.79 -32.67
N SER A 756 23.40 -31.93 -32.34
CA SER A 756 24.53 -31.68 -33.26
C SER A 756 24.58 -32.67 -34.44
N GLN A 757 24.01 -33.87 -34.26
CA GLN A 757 23.84 -34.89 -35.31
C GLN A 757 22.45 -34.74 -35.93
N ARG A 758 22.34 -33.82 -36.89
CA ARG A 758 21.08 -33.35 -37.48
C ARG A 758 20.30 -34.45 -38.21
N VAL A 759 20.98 -35.26 -39.02
CA VAL A 759 20.37 -36.38 -39.74
C VAL A 759 20.87 -37.68 -39.14
N GLN A 760 19.95 -38.57 -38.77
CA GLN A 760 20.24 -39.86 -38.19
C GLN A 760 19.55 -40.98 -38.95
N GLU A 761 20.29 -42.06 -39.15
CA GLU A 761 19.76 -43.32 -39.67
C GLU A 761 20.03 -44.40 -38.62
N ARG A 762 18.96 -45.10 -38.23
CA ARG A 762 18.99 -46.13 -37.19
C ARG A 762 18.08 -47.29 -37.56
N ARG A 763 18.34 -48.46 -37.00
CA ARG A 763 17.57 -49.67 -37.28
C ARG A 763 16.59 -49.92 -36.14
N LEU A 764 15.30 -50.05 -36.47
CA LEU A 764 14.24 -50.41 -35.54
C LEU A 764 14.33 -51.89 -35.13
N LEU A 765 13.66 -52.26 -34.04
CA LEU A 765 13.65 -53.63 -33.49
C LEU A 765 13.15 -54.68 -34.50
N ASP A 766 12.25 -54.31 -35.40
CA ASP A 766 11.70 -55.17 -36.45
C ASP A 766 12.56 -55.23 -37.73
N GLY A 767 13.71 -54.54 -37.74
CA GLY A 767 14.66 -54.53 -38.83
C GLY A 767 14.45 -53.45 -39.90
N ARG A 768 13.38 -52.64 -39.84
CA ARG A 768 13.21 -51.44 -40.70
C ARG A 768 14.27 -50.38 -40.37
N MET A 769 14.70 -49.60 -41.36
CA MET A 769 15.54 -48.42 -41.16
C MET A 769 14.63 -47.20 -40.90
N LEU A 770 14.94 -46.42 -39.87
CA LEU A 770 14.31 -45.14 -39.55
C LEU A 770 15.28 -44.02 -39.91
N LYS A 771 14.81 -43.05 -40.70
CA LYS A 771 15.58 -41.84 -41.03
C LYS A 771 14.94 -40.61 -40.38
N VAL A 772 15.69 -39.90 -39.56
CA VAL A 772 15.21 -38.70 -38.85
C VAL A 772 16.06 -37.50 -39.19
N ASN A 773 15.42 -36.37 -39.48
CA ASN A 773 16.06 -35.07 -39.56
C ASN A 773 15.53 -34.17 -38.42
N LEU A 774 16.40 -33.88 -37.46
CA LEU A 774 16.10 -33.16 -36.23
C LEU A 774 15.93 -31.65 -36.41
N ASP A 775 16.40 -31.10 -37.54
CA ASP A 775 16.29 -29.67 -37.88
C ASP A 775 16.49 -29.46 -39.38
N GLY A 776 15.39 -29.53 -40.13
CA GLY A 776 15.33 -29.31 -41.57
C GLY A 776 15.59 -27.87 -42.00
N SER A 777 15.78 -26.93 -41.06
CA SER A 777 15.97 -25.51 -41.39
C SER A 777 17.45 -25.11 -41.49
N ALA A 778 18.37 -25.97 -41.04
CA ALA A 778 19.79 -25.66 -40.95
C ALA A 778 20.62 -26.41 -41.99
N ALA A 779 21.69 -25.77 -42.48
CA ALA A 779 22.72 -26.42 -43.28
C ALA A 779 23.58 -27.35 -42.41
N TRP A 780 24.04 -28.47 -42.98
CA TRP A 780 24.86 -29.44 -42.24
C TRP A 780 25.86 -30.16 -43.15
N ARG A 781 27.09 -30.39 -42.66
CA ARG A 781 28.21 -31.02 -43.39
C ARG A 781 28.45 -30.46 -44.81
N GLY A 782 28.33 -29.13 -44.98
CA GLY A 782 28.57 -28.46 -46.25
C GLY A 782 27.45 -28.58 -47.29
N GLN A 783 26.32 -29.20 -46.93
CA GLN A 783 25.09 -29.22 -47.74
C GLN A 783 24.12 -28.14 -47.26
N SER A 784 23.42 -27.49 -48.20
CA SER A 784 22.35 -26.54 -47.86
C SER A 784 21.15 -27.27 -47.26
N ALA A 785 20.31 -26.54 -46.53
CA ALA A 785 19.08 -27.09 -45.96
C ALA A 785 18.17 -27.69 -47.05
N ASN A 786 18.00 -27.00 -48.19
CA ASN A 786 17.18 -27.49 -49.31
C ASN A 786 17.77 -28.79 -49.89
N ALA A 787 19.09 -28.87 -50.11
CA ALA A 787 19.71 -30.09 -50.62
C ALA A 787 19.54 -31.31 -49.68
N LEU A 788 19.49 -31.07 -48.36
CA LEU A 788 19.19 -32.11 -47.37
C LEU A 788 17.70 -32.51 -47.41
N LEU A 789 16.80 -31.56 -47.60
CA LEU A 789 15.36 -31.82 -47.75
C LEU A 789 15.05 -32.60 -49.04
N ASP A 790 15.66 -32.23 -50.16
CA ASP A 790 15.50 -32.92 -51.44
C ASP A 790 15.89 -34.40 -51.31
N GLN A 791 17.06 -34.69 -50.72
CA GLN A 791 17.49 -36.06 -50.43
C GLN A 791 16.59 -36.80 -49.44
N PHE A 792 15.96 -36.07 -48.51
CA PHE A 792 15.07 -36.63 -47.51
C PHE A 792 13.71 -37.02 -48.10
N PHE A 793 13.14 -36.20 -48.98
CA PHE A 793 11.83 -36.41 -49.58
C PHE A 793 11.83 -37.21 -50.89
N GLN A 794 12.95 -37.26 -51.63
CA GLN A 794 13.04 -37.90 -52.95
C GLN A 794 12.35 -39.28 -53.05
N PRO A 795 12.49 -40.21 -52.09
CA PRO A 795 11.84 -41.53 -52.19
C PRO A 795 10.31 -41.49 -52.03
N CYS A 796 9.75 -40.42 -51.47
CA CYS A 796 8.33 -40.26 -51.17
C CYS A 796 7.56 -39.46 -52.24
N HIS A 797 8.23 -38.89 -53.25
CA HIS A 797 7.60 -38.02 -54.26
C HIS A 797 6.41 -38.69 -54.98
N GLU A 798 6.53 -39.98 -55.29
CA GLU A 798 5.53 -40.77 -56.04
C GLU A 798 4.46 -41.44 -55.15
N LEU A 799 4.50 -41.28 -53.82
CA LEU A 799 3.55 -41.86 -52.86
C LEU A 799 3.39 -43.41 -52.91
N GLY A 800 4.29 -44.12 -53.60
CA GLY A 800 4.27 -45.58 -53.70
C GLY A 800 4.71 -46.31 -52.41
N PHE A 801 5.51 -45.66 -51.56
CA PHE A 801 6.06 -46.21 -50.30
C PHE A 801 6.71 -47.61 -50.38
N ASP A 802 7.23 -47.98 -51.55
CA ASP A 802 7.98 -49.20 -51.81
C ASP A 802 9.51 -48.95 -51.79
N GLY A 803 10.32 -50.02 -51.78
CA GLY A 803 11.78 -49.90 -51.89
C GLY A 803 12.41 -49.07 -50.77
N ALA A 804 13.05 -47.93 -51.09
CA ALA A 804 13.66 -47.03 -50.10
C ALA A 804 12.65 -46.18 -49.31
N ALA A 805 11.39 -46.13 -49.77
CA ALA A 805 10.28 -45.41 -49.13
C ALA A 805 9.45 -46.29 -48.18
N ARG A 806 9.73 -47.61 -48.12
CA ARG A 806 9.15 -48.53 -47.12
C ARG A 806 9.58 -48.21 -45.69
N HIS A 807 10.68 -47.48 -45.56
CA HIS A 807 11.38 -47.14 -44.33
C HIS A 807 10.83 -45.82 -43.77
N PRO A 808 10.39 -45.76 -42.49
CA PRO A 808 9.79 -44.56 -41.92
C PRO A 808 10.75 -43.38 -41.89
N ARG A 809 10.21 -42.18 -42.14
CA ARG A 809 10.95 -40.91 -42.18
C ARG A 809 10.28 -39.87 -41.31
N ILE A 810 11.06 -39.17 -40.48
CA ILE A 810 10.55 -38.11 -39.60
C ILE A 810 11.36 -36.82 -39.76
N LEU A 811 10.68 -35.70 -39.97
CA LEU A 811 11.29 -34.39 -40.17
C LEU A 811 10.77 -33.39 -39.14
N ALA A 812 11.66 -32.67 -38.47
CA ALA A 812 11.35 -31.43 -37.77
C ALA A 812 11.79 -30.22 -38.60
N ILE A 813 10.90 -29.27 -38.89
CA ILE A 813 11.20 -28.09 -39.74
C ILE A 813 10.44 -26.84 -39.25
N ASN A 814 10.93 -25.63 -39.55
CA ASN A 814 10.17 -24.42 -39.27
C ASN A 814 9.13 -24.17 -40.38
N SER A 815 7.96 -23.62 -40.03
CA SER A 815 6.84 -23.43 -40.97
C SER A 815 7.25 -22.65 -42.22
N GLY A 816 7.92 -21.50 -42.05
CA GLY A 816 8.39 -20.70 -43.18
C GLY A 816 9.39 -21.42 -44.08
N LYS A 817 10.25 -22.30 -43.53
CA LYS A 817 11.23 -23.05 -44.33
C LYS A 817 10.58 -24.19 -45.12
N LEU A 818 9.54 -24.81 -44.55
CA LEU A 818 8.75 -25.81 -45.25
C LEU A 818 8.05 -25.19 -46.47
N LEU A 819 7.44 -24.01 -46.29
CA LEU A 819 6.81 -23.25 -47.37
C LEU A 819 7.82 -22.85 -48.46
N GLU A 820 8.97 -22.27 -48.06
CA GLU A 820 10.04 -21.93 -49.00
C GLU A 820 10.52 -23.14 -49.81
N TRP A 821 10.64 -24.31 -49.16
CA TRP A 821 10.99 -25.54 -49.87
C TRP A 821 9.88 -25.95 -50.84
N LEU A 822 8.62 -25.99 -50.43
CA LEU A 822 7.47 -26.33 -51.29
C LEU A 822 7.35 -25.42 -52.53
N ASP A 823 7.71 -24.14 -52.42
CA ASP A 823 7.68 -23.18 -53.54
C ASP A 823 8.80 -23.43 -54.57
N THR A 824 9.88 -24.11 -54.17
CA THR A 824 11.06 -24.35 -55.02
C THR A 824 11.13 -25.74 -55.65
N GLN A 825 10.23 -26.65 -55.28
CA GLN A 825 10.18 -28.02 -55.81
C GLN A 825 9.40 -28.14 -57.12
N GLU A 826 9.74 -29.16 -57.92
CA GLU A 826 8.96 -29.58 -59.08
C GLU A 826 7.59 -30.16 -58.66
N ASP A 827 6.60 -30.10 -59.56
CA ASP A 827 5.26 -30.66 -59.32
C ASP A 827 5.32 -32.18 -59.14
N THR A 828 5.20 -32.60 -57.89
CA THR A 828 5.15 -34.01 -57.48
C THR A 828 3.85 -34.26 -56.70
N PRO A 829 3.29 -35.48 -56.74
CA PRO A 829 2.10 -35.83 -55.96
C PRO A 829 2.22 -35.50 -54.46
N LEU A 830 3.42 -35.67 -53.88
CA LEU A 830 3.69 -35.29 -52.50
C LEU A 830 3.57 -33.77 -52.29
N ARG A 831 4.13 -32.95 -53.18
CA ARG A 831 4.06 -31.48 -53.10
C ARG A 831 2.62 -31.01 -53.16
N GLU A 832 1.84 -31.51 -54.12
CA GLU A 832 0.43 -31.15 -54.30
C GLU A 832 -0.39 -31.45 -53.04
N GLN A 833 -0.25 -32.66 -52.46
CA GLN A 833 -0.95 -33.02 -51.23
C GLN A 833 -0.52 -32.17 -50.02
N LEU A 834 0.78 -31.88 -49.87
CA LEU A 834 1.27 -31.02 -48.78
C LEU A 834 0.82 -29.56 -48.94
N TYR A 835 0.77 -29.06 -50.18
CA TYR A 835 0.32 -27.71 -50.48
C TYR A 835 -1.19 -27.57 -50.24
N ALA A 836 -1.99 -28.51 -50.73
CA ALA A 836 -3.44 -28.55 -50.49
C ALA A 836 -3.76 -28.62 -48.99
N ALA A 837 -3.05 -29.47 -48.24
CA ALA A 837 -3.23 -29.59 -46.78
C ALA A 837 -2.93 -28.31 -45.99
N LEU A 838 -2.00 -27.48 -46.48
CA LEU A 838 -1.59 -26.23 -45.81
C LEU A 838 -2.45 -25.02 -46.22
N PHE A 839 -3.05 -25.02 -47.41
CA PHE A 839 -3.67 -23.81 -47.99
C PHE A 839 -5.16 -23.94 -48.42
N GLU A 840 -5.69 -25.13 -48.70
CA GLU A 840 -7.05 -25.30 -49.26
C GLU A 840 -8.16 -25.56 -48.20
N ASN A 841 -8.07 -24.96 -47.01
CA ASN A 841 -8.99 -25.24 -45.87
C ASN A 841 -10.21 -24.28 -45.74
N GLU A 842 -10.56 -23.49 -46.76
CA GLU A 842 -11.67 -22.51 -46.64
C GLU A 842 -13.05 -23.03 -47.08
N GLU A 843 -13.12 -24.13 -47.84
CA GLU A 843 -14.37 -24.81 -48.21
C GLU A 843 -14.44 -26.19 -47.54
N ASP A 844 -15.64 -26.64 -47.14
CA ASP A 844 -15.95 -27.77 -46.23
C ASP A 844 -15.38 -29.18 -46.61
N ASP A 845 -14.50 -29.31 -47.60
CA ASP A 845 -13.86 -30.59 -47.98
C ASP A 845 -12.45 -30.71 -47.38
N GLN A 846 -12.26 -31.65 -46.45
CA GLN A 846 -10.92 -31.96 -45.90
C GLN A 846 -9.97 -32.40 -47.03
N PRO A 847 -8.78 -31.80 -47.16
CA PRO A 847 -7.82 -32.18 -48.19
C PRO A 847 -7.40 -33.64 -48.01
N VAL A 848 -7.47 -34.41 -49.10
CA VAL A 848 -7.16 -35.85 -49.11
C VAL A 848 -5.64 -36.05 -49.13
N ILE A 849 -5.04 -36.11 -47.95
CA ILE A 849 -3.64 -36.53 -47.78
C ILE A 849 -3.54 -38.07 -47.69
N ASP A 850 -2.48 -38.68 -48.24
CA ASP A 850 -2.24 -40.12 -48.09
C ASP A 850 -2.20 -40.49 -46.59
N PRO A 851 -2.97 -41.50 -46.14
CA PRO A 851 -3.09 -41.84 -44.71
C PRO A 851 -1.77 -42.28 -44.06
N ARG A 852 -0.74 -42.60 -44.87
CA ARG A 852 0.61 -42.95 -44.39
C ARG A 852 1.49 -41.72 -44.16
N ILE A 853 1.02 -40.52 -44.52
CA ILE A 853 1.69 -39.24 -44.27
C ILE A 853 1.04 -38.58 -43.06
N ARG A 854 1.87 -38.17 -42.10
CA ARG A 854 1.44 -37.44 -40.91
C ARG A 854 1.99 -36.03 -40.94
N LEU A 855 1.10 -35.04 -41.04
CA LEU A 855 1.42 -33.63 -40.99
C LEU A 855 1.02 -33.09 -39.60
N ILE A 856 1.99 -32.58 -38.84
CA ILE A 856 1.81 -32.16 -37.44
C ILE A 856 2.20 -30.69 -37.30
N ASP A 857 1.19 -29.82 -37.18
CA ASP A 857 1.37 -28.39 -36.92
C ASP A 857 1.41 -28.13 -35.41
N LEU A 858 2.59 -27.83 -34.87
CA LEU A 858 2.73 -27.48 -33.46
C LEU A 858 2.25 -26.06 -33.13
N ASN A 859 2.02 -25.20 -34.13
CA ASN A 859 1.47 -23.85 -33.90
C ASN A 859 0.00 -23.90 -33.44
N GLN A 860 -0.71 -24.96 -33.78
CA GLN A 860 -2.12 -25.13 -33.39
C GLN A 860 -2.30 -25.80 -32.03
N ARG A 861 -1.20 -26.26 -31.40
CA ARG A 861 -1.30 -26.87 -30.08
C ARG A 861 -1.40 -25.81 -29.00
N SER A 862 -2.09 -26.14 -27.93
CA SER A 862 -2.04 -25.39 -26.69
C SER A 862 -1.24 -26.13 -25.63
N LEU A 863 -0.34 -25.42 -24.93
CA LEU A 863 0.47 -25.95 -23.83
C LEU A 863 -0.08 -25.63 -22.45
N VAL A 864 -1.07 -24.73 -22.41
CA VAL A 864 -1.62 -24.17 -21.17
C VAL A 864 -3.00 -24.78 -20.86
N GLY A 865 -3.39 -25.79 -21.63
CA GLY A 865 -4.57 -26.62 -21.48
C GLY A 865 -5.24 -26.89 -22.82
N GLY A 866 -6.20 -27.80 -22.85
CA GLY A 866 -6.86 -28.18 -24.10
C GLY A 866 -8.19 -28.86 -23.87
N ILE A 867 -9.03 -28.87 -24.91
CA ILE A 867 -10.26 -29.66 -24.88
C ILE A 867 -9.97 -31.02 -25.52
N ALA A 868 -10.01 -32.06 -24.70
CA ALA A 868 -9.84 -33.44 -25.14
C ALA A 868 -10.89 -34.32 -24.47
N ASP A 869 -11.50 -35.24 -25.22
CA ASP A 869 -12.53 -36.17 -24.74
C ASP A 869 -13.71 -35.48 -24.03
N GLY A 870 -14.07 -34.25 -24.45
CA GLY A 870 -15.19 -33.48 -23.88
C GLY A 870 -14.91 -32.82 -22.52
N ALA A 871 -13.65 -32.71 -22.10
CA ALA A 871 -13.26 -32.02 -20.88
C ALA A 871 -12.06 -31.09 -21.10
N LEU A 872 -11.96 -30.05 -20.26
CA LEU A 872 -10.81 -29.15 -20.21
C LEU A 872 -9.68 -29.81 -19.41
N ARG A 873 -8.52 -29.96 -20.03
CA ARG A 873 -7.31 -30.58 -19.51
C ARG A 873 -6.23 -29.54 -19.21
N VAL A 874 -5.44 -29.77 -18.15
CA VAL A 874 -4.40 -28.85 -17.63
C VAL A 874 -3.14 -29.59 -17.15
N GLU A 875 -3.01 -30.86 -17.50
CA GLU A 875 -2.02 -31.80 -16.97
C GLU A 875 -0.60 -31.44 -17.38
N PHE A 876 -0.41 -30.91 -18.59
CA PHE A 876 0.92 -30.53 -19.10
C PHE A 876 1.61 -29.51 -18.19
N LEU A 877 0.91 -28.44 -17.80
CA LEU A 877 1.49 -27.39 -16.95
C LEU A 877 1.82 -27.93 -15.55
N ASN A 878 0.92 -28.73 -14.98
CA ASN A 878 1.15 -29.34 -13.67
C ASN A 878 2.36 -30.27 -13.69
N ALA A 879 2.49 -31.10 -14.73
CA ALA A 879 3.64 -31.97 -14.91
C ALA A 879 4.93 -31.16 -15.07
N LEU A 880 4.91 -30.06 -15.85
CA LEU A 880 6.07 -29.19 -16.01
C LEU A 880 6.53 -28.59 -14.68
N LEU A 881 5.60 -28.07 -13.88
CA LEU A 881 5.90 -27.53 -12.55
C LEU A 881 6.43 -28.63 -11.62
N ASP A 882 5.88 -29.84 -11.67
CA ASP A 882 6.38 -30.97 -10.88
C ASP A 882 7.83 -31.33 -11.24
N ARG A 883 8.19 -31.25 -12.53
CA ARG A 883 9.59 -31.41 -12.97
C ARG A 883 10.50 -30.30 -12.44
N PHE A 884 10.06 -29.04 -12.45
CA PHE A 884 10.83 -27.92 -11.88
C PHE A 884 11.05 -28.07 -10.38
N LEU A 885 10.00 -28.51 -9.68
CA LEU A 885 10.05 -28.77 -8.25
C LEU A 885 10.84 -30.03 -7.93
N GLY A 886 11.12 -30.92 -8.89
CA GLY A 886 11.79 -32.20 -8.65
C GLY A 886 10.93 -33.17 -7.83
N VAL A 887 9.61 -33.15 -8.02
CA VAL A 887 8.69 -34.09 -7.36
C VAL A 887 9.07 -35.52 -7.76
N GLY A 888 9.28 -36.39 -6.75
CA GLY A 888 9.67 -37.79 -6.97
C GLY A 888 11.16 -38.03 -7.24
N GLN A 889 12.03 -37.01 -7.13
CA GLN A 889 13.48 -37.18 -7.22
C GLN A 889 14.09 -37.44 -5.83
N ASP A 890 15.03 -38.41 -5.76
CA ASP A 890 15.80 -38.72 -4.56
C ASP A 890 17.31 -38.65 -4.87
N PRO A 891 18.10 -37.80 -4.18
CA PRO A 891 17.68 -36.86 -3.13
C PRO A 891 16.90 -35.64 -3.66
N ASP A 892 15.99 -35.11 -2.84
CA ASP A 892 15.21 -33.91 -3.17
C ASP A 892 16.17 -32.72 -3.47
N PRO A 893 16.10 -32.12 -4.67
CA PRO A 893 17.01 -31.05 -5.09
C PRO A 893 16.95 -29.81 -4.19
N TRP A 894 15.86 -29.63 -3.43
CA TRP A 894 15.65 -28.47 -2.56
C TRP A 894 15.84 -28.79 -1.06
N ALA A 895 16.20 -30.02 -0.68
CA ALA A 895 16.31 -30.43 0.72
C ALA A 895 17.26 -29.53 1.54
N ARG A 896 18.34 -29.06 0.91
CA ARG A 896 19.34 -28.17 1.55
C ARG A 896 18.82 -26.75 1.79
N CYS A 897 17.74 -26.33 1.13
CA CYS A 897 17.15 -25.00 1.30
C CYS A 897 16.48 -24.82 2.66
N ALA A 898 15.97 -25.90 3.27
CA ALA A 898 15.33 -25.87 4.58
C ALA A 898 16.28 -25.48 5.73
N SER A 899 17.59 -25.72 5.56
CA SER A 899 18.65 -25.32 6.50
C SER A 899 19.56 -24.22 5.94
N CYS A 900 19.06 -23.46 4.96
CA CYS A 900 19.84 -22.41 4.30
C CYS A 900 19.74 -21.06 5.04
N THR A 901 20.86 -20.33 5.18
CA THR A 901 20.88 -18.97 5.76
C THR A 901 20.04 -17.95 5.00
N ALA A 902 19.80 -18.13 3.70
CA ALA A 902 19.01 -17.21 2.87
C ALA A 902 17.51 -17.56 2.80
N GLN A 903 17.04 -18.60 3.50
CA GLN A 903 15.71 -19.18 3.26
C GLN A 903 14.52 -18.21 3.43
N HIS A 904 14.63 -17.18 4.28
CA HIS A 904 13.51 -16.25 4.56
C HIS A 904 13.32 -15.18 3.47
N ARG A 905 14.40 -14.85 2.73
CA ARG A 905 14.40 -13.87 1.62
C ARG A 905 14.52 -14.50 0.24
N CYS A 906 14.91 -15.77 0.16
CA CYS A 906 14.97 -16.52 -1.10
C CYS A 906 13.55 -16.71 -1.65
N THR A 907 13.17 -15.88 -2.63
CA THR A 907 11.84 -15.94 -3.25
C THR A 907 11.63 -17.24 -4.02
N ALA A 908 12.69 -17.83 -4.60
CA ALA A 908 12.64 -19.15 -5.23
C ALA A 908 12.24 -20.26 -4.23
N TRP A 909 12.84 -20.27 -3.05
CA TRP A 909 12.50 -21.25 -2.00
C TRP A 909 11.07 -21.06 -1.48
N TYR A 910 10.62 -19.81 -1.34
CA TYR A 910 9.22 -19.53 -1.02
C TYR A 910 8.27 -20.11 -2.07
N SER A 911 8.52 -19.87 -3.37
CA SER A 911 7.70 -20.43 -4.45
C SER A 911 7.68 -21.96 -4.42
N VAL A 912 8.82 -22.62 -4.16
CA VAL A 912 8.89 -24.08 -4.02
C VAL A 912 8.00 -24.58 -2.87
N ARG A 913 8.06 -23.90 -1.71
CA ARG A 913 7.23 -24.26 -0.54
C ARG A 913 5.75 -24.06 -0.85
N THR A 914 5.37 -22.92 -1.43
CA THR A 914 3.97 -22.61 -1.75
C THR A 914 3.43 -23.56 -2.82
N LEU A 915 4.19 -23.87 -3.87
CA LEU A 915 3.76 -24.79 -4.93
C LEU A 915 3.66 -26.27 -4.48
N ARG A 916 4.41 -26.67 -3.44
CA ARG A 916 4.38 -28.01 -2.84
C ARG A 916 3.39 -28.13 -1.67
N ASP A 917 2.86 -27.01 -1.17
CA ASP A 917 1.91 -27.01 -0.07
C ASP A 917 0.58 -27.64 -0.50
N LEU A 918 -0.01 -28.44 0.39
CA LEU A 918 -1.20 -29.25 0.07
C LEU A 918 -2.47 -28.41 -0.13
N HIS A 919 -2.52 -27.19 0.41
CA HIS A 919 -3.72 -26.36 0.38
C HIS A 919 -3.56 -25.18 -0.61
N THR A 920 -2.46 -24.45 -0.52
CA THR A 920 -2.16 -23.28 -1.34
C THR A 920 -1.61 -23.65 -2.72
N GLY A 921 -0.87 -24.74 -2.84
CA GLY A 921 -0.26 -25.20 -4.10
C GLY A 921 -1.26 -25.44 -5.24
N PRO A 922 -2.34 -26.22 -5.03
CA PRO A 922 -3.36 -26.45 -6.05
C PRO A 922 -4.02 -25.14 -6.54
N ARG A 923 -4.27 -24.20 -5.63
CA ARG A 923 -4.86 -22.90 -5.98
C ARG A 923 -3.89 -22.05 -6.81
N LEU A 924 -2.64 -21.92 -6.37
CA LEU A 924 -1.61 -21.20 -7.10
C LEU A 924 -1.43 -21.75 -8.52
N ARG A 925 -1.44 -23.08 -8.67
CA ARG A 925 -1.40 -23.75 -9.98
C ARG A 925 -2.63 -23.42 -10.83
N ALA A 926 -3.83 -23.51 -10.26
CA ALA A 926 -5.07 -23.18 -10.97
C ALA A 926 -5.10 -21.71 -11.45
N ARG A 927 -4.71 -20.77 -10.58
CA ARG A 927 -4.59 -19.35 -10.94
C ARG A 927 -3.53 -19.12 -12.02
N MET A 928 -2.40 -19.80 -11.94
CA MET A 928 -1.37 -19.71 -12.99
C MET A 928 -1.88 -20.29 -14.33
N VAL A 929 -2.68 -21.36 -14.31
CA VAL A 929 -3.37 -21.86 -15.52
C VAL A 929 -4.30 -20.78 -16.08
N ASP A 930 -5.12 -20.15 -15.24
CA ASP A 930 -6.12 -19.17 -15.68
C ASP A 930 -5.46 -18.00 -16.44
N VAL A 931 -4.38 -17.42 -15.90
CA VAL A 931 -3.71 -16.29 -16.58
C VAL A 931 -2.99 -16.70 -17.87
N LEU A 932 -2.38 -17.90 -17.89
CA LEU A 932 -1.73 -18.43 -19.08
C LEU A 932 -2.74 -18.79 -20.18
N GLN A 933 -3.89 -19.34 -19.79
CA GLN A 933 -4.99 -19.57 -20.72
C GLN A 933 -5.59 -18.25 -21.22
N ALA A 934 -5.75 -17.24 -20.37
CA ALA A 934 -6.20 -15.92 -20.80
C ALA A 934 -5.27 -15.33 -21.87
N ALA A 935 -3.95 -15.42 -21.66
CA ALA A 935 -2.95 -15.00 -22.65
C ALA A 935 -3.05 -15.78 -23.97
N HIS A 936 -3.22 -17.10 -23.91
CA HIS A 936 -3.39 -17.95 -25.10
C HIS A 936 -4.70 -17.63 -25.85
N LEU A 937 -5.81 -17.50 -25.12
CA LEU A 937 -7.15 -17.24 -25.66
C LEU A 937 -7.30 -15.81 -26.20
N ARG A 938 -6.42 -14.88 -25.82
CA ARG A 938 -6.31 -13.55 -26.45
C ARG A 938 -5.77 -13.64 -27.89
N GLY A 939 -4.95 -14.65 -28.18
CA GLY A 939 -4.46 -14.94 -29.54
C GLY A 939 -3.35 -14.03 -30.06
N GLU A 940 -2.85 -13.06 -29.26
CA GLU A 940 -1.79 -12.13 -29.67
C GLU A 940 -0.38 -12.74 -29.63
N VAL A 941 -0.16 -13.73 -28.75
CA VAL A 941 1.14 -14.41 -28.59
C VAL A 941 0.95 -15.92 -28.65
N HIS A 942 1.73 -16.58 -29.50
CA HIS A 942 1.82 -18.03 -29.55
C HIS A 942 2.76 -18.54 -28.46
N ILE A 943 2.22 -19.27 -27.47
CA ILE A 943 3.01 -19.75 -26.33
C ILE A 943 3.82 -20.99 -26.73
N THR A 944 5.10 -20.80 -27.05
CA THR A 944 6.01 -21.92 -27.32
C THR A 944 6.44 -22.61 -26.02
N ALA A 945 6.90 -23.87 -26.10
CA ALA A 945 7.39 -24.60 -24.92
C ALA A 945 8.60 -23.92 -24.26
N ARG A 946 9.46 -23.29 -25.07
CA ARG A 946 10.61 -22.54 -24.58
C ARG A 946 10.19 -21.28 -23.82
N GLU A 947 9.26 -20.50 -24.38
CA GLU A 947 8.77 -19.28 -23.73
C GLU A 947 8.00 -19.60 -22.46
N LEU A 948 7.15 -20.63 -22.47
CA LEU A 948 6.44 -21.08 -21.28
C LEU A 948 7.41 -21.46 -20.15
N ARG A 949 8.44 -22.26 -20.46
CA ARG A 949 9.48 -22.62 -19.48
C ARG A 949 10.22 -21.39 -18.96
N ALA A 950 10.64 -20.49 -19.85
CA ALA A 950 11.35 -19.28 -19.48
C ALA A 950 10.50 -18.36 -18.59
N ALA A 951 9.22 -18.17 -18.92
CA ALA A 951 8.30 -17.35 -18.14
C ALA A 951 8.06 -17.95 -16.75
N LEU A 952 7.77 -19.25 -16.65
CA LEU A 952 7.59 -19.92 -15.35
C LEU A 952 8.87 -19.91 -14.51
N ALA A 953 10.04 -20.08 -15.14
CA ALA A 953 11.33 -20.00 -14.48
C ALA A 953 11.52 -18.61 -13.84
N PHE A 954 11.29 -17.55 -14.60
CA PHE A 954 11.36 -16.17 -14.11
C PHE A 954 10.32 -15.88 -13.02
N ILE A 955 9.05 -16.22 -13.24
CA ILE A 955 7.95 -15.93 -12.31
C ILE A 955 8.22 -16.58 -10.96
N PHE A 956 8.49 -17.88 -10.92
CA PHE A 956 8.62 -18.59 -9.64
C PHE A 956 10.02 -18.51 -9.03
N PHE A 957 11.08 -18.49 -9.83
CA PHE A 957 12.46 -18.60 -9.32
C PHE A 957 13.29 -17.32 -9.48
N GLY A 958 12.83 -16.34 -10.25
CA GLY A 958 13.48 -15.05 -10.42
C GLY A 958 14.71 -15.11 -11.34
N VAL A 959 15.72 -14.31 -11.01
CA VAL A 959 17.00 -14.24 -11.77
C VAL A 959 18.24 -14.41 -10.89
N HIS A 960 18.07 -14.34 -9.57
CA HIS A 960 19.17 -14.38 -8.61
C HIS A 960 19.41 -15.81 -8.14
N ASP A 961 20.65 -16.25 -8.17
CA ASP A 961 21.00 -17.57 -7.67
C ASP A 961 21.45 -17.55 -6.20
N CYS A 962 21.83 -18.72 -5.69
CA CYS A 962 22.21 -18.88 -4.30
C CYS A 962 23.41 -18.01 -3.91
N SER A 963 24.40 -17.81 -4.80
CA SER A 963 25.62 -17.07 -4.44
C SER A 963 25.37 -15.57 -4.35
N GLU A 964 24.52 -15.02 -5.21
CA GLU A 964 24.03 -13.62 -5.11
C GLU A 964 23.29 -13.38 -3.82
N LEU A 965 22.32 -14.26 -3.53
CA LEU A 965 21.57 -14.16 -2.29
C LEU A 965 22.56 -14.17 -1.13
N HIS A 966 23.45 -15.15 -1.01
CA HIS A 966 24.41 -15.19 0.11
C HIS A 966 25.40 -14.01 0.15
N ALA A 967 25.79 -13.44 -0.98
CA ALA A 967 26.71 -12.31 -1.04
C ALA A 967 26.06 -10.97 -0.64
N GLU A 968 24.76 -10.79 -0.92
CA GLU A 968 24.02 -9.55 -0.69
C GLU A 968 22.82 -9.82 0.25
N PRO A 969 22.99 -9.69 1.58
CA PRO A 969 21.91 -9.92 2.54
C PRO A 969 20.72 -8.98 2.42
N GLU A 970 20.93 -7.76 1.91
CA GLU A 970 19.90 -6.72 1.71
C GLU A 970 19.08 -6.94 0.44
N LEU A 971 19.52 -7.83 -0.46
CA LEU A 971 18.80 -8.14 -1.69
C LEU A 971 17.46 -8.79 -1.36
N MET A 972 16.37 -8.08 -1.68
CA MET A 972 14.98 -8.49 -1.49
C MET A 972 14.28 -8.57 -2.87
N PRO A 973 14.42 -9.69 -3.60
CA PRO A 973 13.81 -9.82 -4.90
C PRO A 973 12.27 -9.74 -4.81
N PRO A 974 11.58 -9.19 -5.83
CA PRO A 974 10.12 -9.18 -5.88
C PRO A 974 9.58 -10.60 -5.86
N ARG A 975 8.38 -10.81 -5.31
CA ARG A 975 7.74 -12.13 -5.20
C ARG A 975 7.13 -12.57 -6.53
N TYR A 976 6.68 -13.82 -6.62
CA TYR A 976 6.18 -14.39 -7.87
C TYR A 976 4.94 -13.66 -8.40
N TRP A 977 4.10 -13.11 -7.53
CA TRP A 977 2.90 -12.38 -7.94
C TRP A 977 3.22 -11.05 -8.64
N ASP A 978 4.25 -10.33 -8.19
CA ASP A 978 4.72 -9.12 -8.88
C ASP A 978 5.45 -9.46 -10.18
N ARG A 979 6.30 -10.50 -10.17
CA ARG A 979 6.96 -10.96 -11.41
C ARG A 979 5.97 -11.45 -12.46
N ALA A 980 4.84 -12.01 -12.05
CA ALA A 980 3.77 -12.43 -12.97
C ALA A 980 3.09 -11.25 -13.65
N PHE A 981 2.84 -10.14 -12.94
CA PHE A 981 1.93 -9.09 -13.42
C PHE A 981 2.55 -7.69 -13.60
N ALA A 982 3.46 -7.26 -12.72
CA ALA A 982 3.98 -5.89 -12.73
C ALA A 982 4.76 -5.58 -14.02
N ALA A 983 4.26 -4.68 -14.86
CA ALA A 983 4.88 -4.35 -16.14
C ALA A 983 6.33 -3.83 -16.00
N ASP A 984 6.63 -3.17 -14.89
CA ASP A 984 7.92 -2.62 -14.49
C ASP A 984 8.80 -3.59 -13.67
N ALA A 985 8.40 -4.86 -13.54
CA ALA A 985 9.18 -5.86 -12.83
C ALA A 985 10.65 -5.91 -13.35
N PRO A 986 11.65 -5.82 -12.46
CA PRO A 986 13.06 -5.83 -12.86
C PRO A 986 13.41 -7.04 -13.73
N GLN A 987 14.15 -6.80 -14.80
CA GLN A 987 14.67 -7.83 -15.72
C GLN A 987 13.59 -8.69 -16.42
N ARG A 988 12.34 -8.23 -16.48
CA ARG A 988 11.25 -8.83 -17.28
C ARG A 988 11.58 -8.77 -18.78
N GLN A 989 11.48 -9.91 -19.47
CA GLN A 989 11.79 -10.04 -20.89
C GLN A 989 10.94 -11.15 -21.55
N GLY A 990 10.44 -10.88 -22.75
CA GLY A 990 9.70 -11.86 -23.56
C GLY A 990 8.22 -11.51 -23.71
N GLU A 991 7.66 -11.87 -24.87
CA GLU A 991 6.31 -11.48 -25.28
C GLU A 991 5.24 -12.04 -24.34
N LEU A 992 5.36 -13.30 -23.92
CA LEU A 992 4.42 -13.90 -22.96
C LEU A 992 4.37 -13.12 -21.64
N LEU A 993 5.52 -12.74 -21.06
CA LEU A 993 5.53 -11.95 -19.83
C LEU A 993 4.93 -10.56 -20.04
N SER A 994 5.16 -9.93 -21.19
CA SER A 994 4.51 -8.66 -21.54
C SER A 994 2.99 -8.80 -21.61
N GLU A 995 2.49 -9.89 -22.19
CA GLU A 995 1.04 -10.15 -22.29
C GLU A 995 0.40 -10.43 -20.93
N LEU A 996 1.08 -11.18 -20.03
CA LEU A 996 0.55 -11.42 -18.68
C LEU A 996 0.32 -10.12 -17.89
N ALA A 997 1.12 -9.07 -18.13
CA ALA A 997 0.96 -7.78 -17.45
C ALA A 997 -0.34 -7.06 -17.82
N ARG A 998 -0.95 -7.37 -18.98
CA ARG A 998 -2.25 -6.80 -19.38
C ARG A 998 -3.41 -7.34 -18.54
N PHE A 999 -3.25 -8.52 -17.95
CA PHE A 999 -4.26 -9.17 -17.12
C PHE A 999 -4.05 -8.88 -15.62
N ASP A 1000 -3.25 -7.88 -15.26
CA ASP A 1000 -2.89 -7.56 -13.89
C ASP A 1000 -4.13 -7.25 -13.04
N PRO A 1001 -4.46 -8.07 -12.01
CA PRO A 1001 -5.61 -7.82 -11.14
C PRO A 1001 -5.47 -6.51 -10.33
N ALA A 1002 -4.29 -5.91 -10.26
CA ALA A 1002 -4.09 -4.60 -9.64
C ALA A 1002 -4.70 -3.44 -10.42
N LEU A 1003 -5.03 -3.62 -11.71
CA LEU A 1003 -5.60 -2.58 -12.57
C LEU A 1003 -7.08 -2.30 -12.27
N ASP A 1004 -7.77 -3.22 -11.59
CA ASP A 1004 -9.13 -3.01 -11.13
C ASP A 1004 -9.15 -2.55 -9.67
N SER A 1005 -10.19 -1.81 -9.27
CA SER A 1005 -10.31 -1.26 -7.91
C SER A 1005 -11.58 -1.72 -7.23
N ASN A 1006 -11.46 -2.18 -5.99
CA ASN A 1006 -12.59 -2.58 -5.16
C ASN A 1006 -12.44 -1.96 -3.77
N PRO A 1007 -13.18 -0.88 -3.43
CA PRO A 1007 -12.95 -0.09 -2.23
C PRO A 1007 -12.99 -0.88 -0.91
N LEU A 1008 -13.85 -1.91 -0.82
CA LEU A 1008 -13.96 -2.75 0.38
C LEU A 1008 -12.74 -3.66 0.55
N LEU A 1009 -12.31 -4.29 -0.55
CA LEU A 1009 -11.13 -5.13 -0.60
C LEU A 1009 -9.86 -4.30 -0.38
N ASP A 1010 -9.76 -3.13 -1.01
CA ASP A 1010 -8.60 -2.24 -0.93
C ASP A 1010 -8.36 -1.77 0.51
N ARG A 1011 -9.43 -1.37 1.21
CA ARG A 1011 -9.34 -0.96 2.61
C ARG A 1011 -8.86 -2.10 3.52
N HIS A 1012 -9.22 -3.34 3.22
CA HIS A 1012 -8.75 -4.50 3.96
C HIS A 1012 -7.29 -4.82 3.65
N LEU A 1013 -6.89 -4.86 2.36
CA LEU A 1013 -5.51 -5.13 1.95
C LEU A 1013 -4.53 -4.07 2.44
N LEU A 1014 -4.90 -2.79 2.45
CA LEU A 1014 -4.07 -1.70 3.00
C LEU A 1014 -3.85 -1.84 4.52
N ARG A 1015 -4.78 -2.47 5.24
CA ARG A 1015 -4.60 -2.74 6.69
C ARG A 1015 -3.59 -3.86 6.95
N GLU A 1016 -3.52 -4.86 6.07
CA GLU A 1016 -2.63 -6.03 6.23
C GLU A 1016 -1.25 -5.85 5.58
N THR A 1017 -1.08 -4.82 4.74
CA THR A 1017 0.15 -4.61 3.97
C THR A 1017 0.93 -3.41 4.51
N PRO A 1018 2.12 -3.61 5.09
CA PRO A 1018 2.99 -2.51 5.50
C PRO A 1018 3.39 -1.67 4.28
N HIS A 1019 3.09 -0.37 4.31
CA HIS A 1019 3.41 0.57 3.22
C HIS A 1019 3.96 1.89 3.77
N GLY A 1020 4.84 2.55 3.00
CA GLY A 1020 5.25 3.93 3.28
C GLY A 1020 4.24 4.94 2.71
N PRO A 1021 4.28 6.21 3.14
CA PRO A 1021 3.34 7.25 2.68
C PRO A 1021 3.39 7.52 1.17
N ASP A 1022 4.55 7.31 0.53
CA ASP A 1022 4.74 7.52 -0.92
C ASP A 1022 4.49 6.25 -1.77
N ASP A 1023 4.23 5.09 -1.13
CA ASP A 1023 4.20 3.77 -1.78
C ASP A 1023 2.85 3.03 -1.63
N ILE A 1024 1.79 3.75 -1.23
CA ILE A 1024 0.47 3.16 -1.00
C ILE A 1024 -0.04 2.47 -2.28
N ALA A 1025 0.16 3.10 -3.44
CA ALA A 1025 -0.30 2.57 -4.72
C ALA A 1025 0.42 1.28 -5.13
N ALA A 1026 1.75 1.21 -4.99
CA ALA A 1026 2.50 0.00 -5.38
C ALA A 1026 2.34 -1.12 -4.34
N ALA A 1027 2.27 -0.78 -3.05
CA ALA A 1027 1.96 -1.74 -2.00
C ALA A 1027 0.57 -2.36 -2.18
N LEU A 1028 -0.44 -1.53 -2.48
CA LEU A 1028 -1.79 -2.02 -2.78
C LEU A 1028 -1.82 -2.87 -4.05
N ALA A 1029 -1.10 -2.46 -5.11
CA ALA A 1029 -1.00 -3.25 -6.32
C ALA A 1029 -0.39 -4.64 -6.06
N SER A 1030 0.72 -4.70 -5.32
CA SER A 1030 1.35 -5.97 -4.92
C SER A 1030 0.40 -6.81 -4.03
N ALA A 1031 -0.31 -6.17 -3.10
CA ALA A 1031 -1.28 -6.83 -2.23
C ALA A 1031 -2.46 -7.44 -3.01
N ARG A 1032 -3.01 -6.73 -4.01
CA ARG A 1032 -4.06 -7.26 -4.91
C ARG A 1032 -3.56 -8.47 -5.69
N ARG A 1033 -2.36 -8.39 -6.28
CA ARG A 1033 -1.75 -9.54 -7.00
C ARG A 1033 -1.56 -10.74 -6.09
N ARG A 1034 -1.09 -10.52 -4.85
CA ARG A 1034 -0.95 -11.58 -3.84
C ARG A 1034 -2.29 -12.19 -3.47
N ALA A 1035 -3.29 -11.36 -3.16
CA ALA A 1035 -4.63 -11.80 -2.81
C ALA A 1035 -5.24 -12.67 -3.93
N TRP A 1036 -5.10 -12.26 -5.18
CA TRP A 1036 -5.59 -13.02 -6.34
C TRP A 1036 -5.02 -14.45 -6.42
N PHE A 1037 -3.72 -14.62 -6.13
CA PHE A 1037 -3.06 -15.92 -6.11
C PHE A 1037 -3.36 -16.74 -4.84
N GLU A 1038 -3.32 -16.10 -3.67
CA GLU A 1038 -3.23 -16.80 -2.38
C GLU A 1038 -4.57 -16.88 -1.61
N TRP A 1039 -5.52 -15.95 -1.78
CA TRP A 1039 -6.77 -15.95 -1.00
C TRP A 1039 -7.66 -17.16 -1.27
N ASP A 1040 -8.29 -17.67 -0.21
CA ASP A 1040 -9.29 -18.73 -0.28
C ASP A 1040 -10.71 -18.16 -0.26
N HIS A 1041 -11.71 -19.04 -0.38
CA HIS A 1041 -13.11 -18.65 -0.28
C HIS A 1041 -13.47 -18.04 1.09
N ALA A 1042 -12.76 -18.39 2.16
CA ALA A 1042 -13.03 -17.87 3.49
C ALA A 1042 -12.59 -16.39 3.61
N CYS A 1043 -11.48 -15.99 2.98
CA CYS A 1043 -11.04 -14.59 2.89
C CYS A 1043 -12.13 -13.69 2.26
N TYR A 1044 -12.70 -14.10 1.13
CA TYR A 1044 -13.78 -13.35 0.48
C TYR A 1044 -15.07 -13.32 1.33
N ALA A 1045 -15.44 -14.47 1.90
CA ALA A 1045 -16.62 -14.59 2.75
C ALA A 1045 -16.54 -13.73 4.02
N ALA A 1046 -15.36 -13.61 4.63
CA ALA A 1046 -15.12 -12.76 5.79
C ALA A 1046 -15.41 -11.27 5.52
N LEU A 1047 -15.24 -10.85 4.26
CA LEU A 1047 -15.52 -9.48 3.80
C LEU A 1047 -16.91 -9.32 3.15
N GLN A 1048 -17.73 -10.37 3.14
CA GLN A 1048 -19.01 -10.42 2.41
C GLN A 1048 -18.87 -10.08 0.92
N LEU A 1049 -17.72 -10.41 0.34
CA LEU A 1049 -17.42 -10.21 -1.07
C LEU A 1049 -17.68 -11.52 -1.84
N PRO A 1050 -18.14 -11.45 -3.09
CA PRO A 1050 -18.22 -12.62 -3.94
C PRO A 1050 -16.80 -13.10 -4.33
N ILE A 1051 -16.67 -14.36 -4.74
CA ILE A 1051 -15.37 -15.01 -5.00
C ILE A 1051 -14.65 -14.39 -6.21
N ASP A 1052 -15.40 -13.77 -7.09
CA ASP A 1052 -14.96 -13.05 -8.29
C ASP A 1052 -14.75 -11.54 -8.03
N ALA A 1053 -14.79 -11.07 -6.78
CA ALA A 1053 -14.58 -9.67 -6.42
C ALA A 1053 -13.19 -9.10 -6.78
N LEU A 1054 -12.24 -9.97 -7.11
CA LEU A 1054 -10.92 -9.64 -7.62
C LEU A 1054 -10.61 -10.54 -8.81
N PRO A 1055 -11.11 -10.23 -10.02
CA PRO A 1055 -10.89 -11.02 -11.22
C PRO A 1055 -9.57 -10.65 -11.92
N LEU A 1056 -9.18 -11.41 -12.95
CA LEU A 1056 -8.16 -10.92 -13.90
C LEU A 1056 -8.71 -9.70 -14.63
N PHE A 1057 -7.89 -8.66 -14.80
CA PHE A 1057 -8.30 -7.48 -15.56
C PHE A 1057 -8.61 -7.88 -17.01
N GLY A 1058 -9.81 -7.54 -17.50
CA GLY A 1058 -10.29 -7.98 -18.82
C GLY A 1058 -10.60 -9.48 -18.96
N GLY A 1059 -10.50 -10.27 -17.87
CA GLY A 1059 -10.67 -11.73 -17.85
C GLY A 1059 -11.87 -12.22 -17.04
N GLN A 1060 -12.80 -11.34 -16.67
CA GLN A 1060 -13.94 -11.66 -15.80
C GLN A 1060 -14.84 -12.79 -16.35
N HIS A 1061 -14.92 -12.91 -17.67
CA HIS A 1061 -15.72 -13.95 -18.34
C HIS A 1061 -14.87 -15.05 -19.00
N LEU A 1062 -13.61 -15.20 -18.59
CA LEU A 1062 -12.67 -16.21 -19.11
C LEU A 1062 -13.26 -17.63 -19.09
N ASP A 1063 -13.88 -18.02 -17.98
CA ASP A 1063 -14.49 -19.33 -17.82
C ASP A 1063 -15.61 -19.61 -18.83
N ARG A 1064 -16.45 -18.61 -19.08
CA ARG A 1064 -17.52 -18.70 -20.07
C ARG A 1064 -16.95 -18.79 -21.49
N PHE A 1065 -15.90 -18.04 -21.79
CA PHE A 1065 -15.23 -18.06 -23.09
C PHE A 1065 -14.58 -19.43 -23.37
N ARG A 1066 -13.75 -19.94 -22.46
CA ARG A 1066 -13.03 -21.21 -22.66
C ARG A 1066 -13.94 -22.45 -22.74
N SER A 1067 -15.12 -22.37 -22.13
CA SER A 1067 -16.09 -23.49 -22.08
C SER A 1067 -17.06 -23.56 -23.26
N VAL A 1068 -17.09 -22.58 -24.18
CA VAL A 1068 -18.04 -22.58 -25.31
C VAL A 1068 -18.03 -23.87 -26.15
N PRO A 1069 -16.89 -24.50 -26.47
CA PRO A 1069 -16.89 -25.78 -27.20
C PRO A 1069 -17.55 -26.94 -26.44
N LEU A 1070 -17.65 -26.85 -25.10
CA LEU A 1070 -18.27 -27.84 -24.22
C LEU A 1070 -19.77 -27.58 -24.03
N MET A 1071 -20.26 -26.41 -24.41
CA MET A 1071 -21.66 -26.02 -24.23
C MET A 1071 -22.61 -26.76 -25.19
N ASN A 1072 -23.79 -27.09 -24.68
CA ASN A 1072 -24.87 -27.63 -25.51
C ASN A 1072 -25.42 -26.55 -26.47
N GLN A 1073 -26.28 -26.93 -27.43
CA GLN A 1073 -26.82 -25.98 -28.41
C GLN A 1073 -27.69 -24.88 -27.77
N GLY A 1074 -28.41 -25.18 -26.69
CA GLY A 1074 -29.24 -24.19 -25.98
C GLY A 1074 -28.40 -23.14 -25.27
N GLU A 1075 -27.39 -23.57 -24.51
CA GLU A 1075 -26.44 -22.68 -23.82
C GLU A 1075 -25.70 -21.77 -24.81
N ARG A 1076 -25.30 -22.30 -25.97
CA ARG A 1076 -24.69 -21.51 -27.05
C ARG A 1076 -25.65 -20.50 -27.65
N ALA A 1077 -26.92 -20.85 -27.83
CA ALA A 1077 -27.94 -19.93 -28.33
C ALA A 1077 -28.22 -18.80 -27.32
N ASP A 1078 -28.24 -19.10 -26.02
CA ASP A 1078 -28.38 -18.10 -24.95
C ASP A 1078 -27.20 -17.14 -24.94
N LEU A 1079 -25.97 -17.67 -24.96
CA LEU A 1079 -24.76 -16.85 -25.02
C LEU A 1079 -24.68 -16.01 -26.30
N CYS A 1080 -25.07 -16.57 -27.44
CA CYS A 1080 -25.18 -15.85 -28.71
C CYS A 1080 -26.09 -14.63 -28.59
N ARG A 1081 -27.26 -14.79 -27.94
CA ARG A 1081 -28.19 -13.70 -27.68
C ARG A 1081 -27.58 -12.64 -26.76
N GLU A 1082 -26.90 -13.04 -25.69
CA GLU A 1082 -26.23 -12.10 -24.79
C GLU A 1082 -25.18 -11.24 -25.49
N LEU A 1083 -24.33 -11.86 -26.33
CA LEU A 1083 -23.33 -11.15 -27.11
C LEU A 1083 -23.97 -10.18 -28.10
N CYS A 1084 -25.03 -10.60 -28.79
CA CYS A 1084 -25.77 -9.72 -29.69
C CYS A 1084 -26.41 -8.54 -28.96
N LEU A 1085 -26.96 -8.74 -27.76
CA LEU A 1085 -27.49 -7.63 -26.95
C LEU A 1085 -26.38 -6.65 -26.52
N GLY A 1086 -25.18 -7.16 -26.22
CA GLY A 1086 -23.98 -6.34 -26.04
C GLY A 1086 -23.67 -5.47 -27.26
N ILE A 1087 -23.74 -6.06 -28.46
CA ILE A 1087 -23.56 -5.34 -29.74
C ILE A 1087 -24.60 -4.23 -29.88
N ALA A 1088 -25.86 -4.52 -29.57
CA ALA A 1088 -26.95 -3.55 -29.66
C ALA A 1088 -26.76 -2.34 -28.73
N ARG A 1089 -26.14 -2.54 -27.56
CA ARG A 1089 -25.90 -1.49 -26.56
C ARG A 1089 -24.77 -0.52 -26.93
N LEU A 1090 -23.93 -0.88 -27.91
CA LEU A 1090 -22.96 0.06 -28.50
C LEU A 1090 -23.65 1.12 -29.35
N GLU A 1091 -24.78 0.77 -29.95
CA GLU A 1091 -25.57 1.69 -30.73
C GLU A 1091 -26.40 2.58 -29.79
N ASP A 1092 -26.39 3.89 -30.02
CA ASP A 1092 -27.20 4.85 -29.30
C ASP A 1092 -28.69 4.66 -29.65
N LEU A 1093 -29.35 3.69 -29.02
CA LEU A 1093 -30.75 3.35 -29.25
C LEU A 1093 -31.59 3.61 -27.99
N PRO A 1094 -32.87 4.00 -28.12
CA PRO A 1094 -33.75 4.19 -26.97
C PRO A 1094 -34.07 2.86 -26.28
N GLU A 1095 -34.38 2.86 -24.98
CA GLU A 1095 -34.75 1.64 -24.23
C GLU A 1095 -35.89 0.84 -24.89
N ALA A 1096 -36.82 1.54 -25.56
CA ALA A 1096 -37.92 0.93 -26.30
C ALA A 1096 -37.44 -0.01 -27.43
N ALA A 1097 -36.23 0.19 -27.99
CA ALA A 1097 -35.65 -0.70 -28.99
C ALA A 1097 -35.21 -2.06 -28.40
N PHE A 1098 -34.86 -2.10 -27.11
CA PHE A 1098 -34.39 -3.31 -26.41
C PHE A 1098 -35.52 -4.10 -25.73
N SER A 1099 -36.68 -3.47 -25.52
CA SER A 1099 -37.86 -4.08 -24.87
C SER A 1099 -38.57 -5.19 -25.67
N ARG A 1100 -38.16 -5.43 -26.92
CA ARG A 1100 -38.86 -6.32 -27.86
C ARG A 1100 -38.10 -7.63 -28.05
N GLU A 1101 -38.72 -8.77 -27.73
CA GLU A 1101 -38.15 -10.13 -27.88
C GLU A 1101 -37.89 -10.58 -29.34
N ALA A 1102 -38.04 -9.69 -30.32
CA ALA A 1102 -38.12 -10.05 -31.74
C ALA A 1102 -36.77 -10.29 -32.46
N GLY A 1103 -35.65 -9.81 -31.92
CA GLY A 1103 -34.34 -9.93 -32.57
C GLY A 1103 -33.30 -8.89 -32.13
N LEU A 1104 -32.15 -8.86 -32.78
CA LEU A 1104 -31.08 -7.89 -32.59
C LEU A 1104 -31.43 -6.54 -33.26
N PRO A 1105 -31.65 -5.44 -32.51
CA PRO A 1105 -31.83 -4.12 -33.10
C PRO A 1105 -30.48 -3.51 -33.54
N LEU A 1106 -30.42 -3.00 -34.76
CA LEU A 1106 -29.24 -2.34 -35.35
C LEU A 1106 -29.62 -0.96 -35.87
N ARG A 1107 -28.90 0.09 -35.43
CA ARG A 1107 -29.18 1.47 -35.81
C ARG A 1107 -28.91 1.71 -37.30
N ILE A 1108 -29.76 2.52 -37.92
CA ILE A 1108 -29.56 3.05 -39.26
C ILE A 1108 -29.28 4.54 -39.14
N GLN A 1109 -28.10 4.96 -39.59
CA GLN A 1109 -27.76 6.38 -39.65
C GLN A 1109 -28.35 7.02 -40.92
N PRO A 1110 -29.27 7.99 -40.79
CA PRO A 1110 -29.76 8.72 -41.95
C PRO A 1110 -28.65 9.61 -42.53
N ARG A 1111 -28.68 9.83 -43.86
CA ARG A 1111 -27.74 10.73 -44.54
C ARG A 1111 -27.84 12.19 -44.11
N THR A 1112 -28.91 12.56 -43.39
CA THR A 1112 -29.16 13.90 -42.88
C THR A 1112 -29.28 13.80 -41.36
N PRO A 1113 -28.60 14.66 -40.57
CA PRO A 1113 -28.72 14.64 -39.12
C PRO A 1113 -30.18 14.85 -38.69
N THR A 1114 -30.73 13.93 -37.91
CA THR A 1114 -32.08 14.02 -37.34
C THR A 1114 -32.04 13.69 -35.86
N GLU A 1115 -32.94 14.29 -35.07
CA GLU A 1115 -33.15 13.94 -33.66
C GLU A 1115 -33.82 12.56 -33.49
N SER A 1116 -34.40 12.00 -34.56
CA SER A 1116 -35.02 10.68 -34.56
C SER A 1116 -33.99 9.56 -34.69
N ALA A 1117 -34.18 8.49 -33.93
CA ALA A 1117 -33.42 7.25 -34.05
C ALA A 1117 -34.18 6.25 -34.94
N PHE A 1118 -33.47 5.59 -35.86
CA PHE A 1118 -34.02 4.56 -36.73
C PHE A 1118 -33.23 3.26 -36.58
N TRP A 1119 -33.90 2.10 -36.61
CA TRP A 1119 -33.23 0.80 -36.52
C TRP A 1119 -33.99 -0.31 -37.25
N VAL A 1120 -33.26 -1.37 -37.61
CA VAL A 1120 -33.80 -2.63 -38.13
C VAL A 1120 -33.63 -3.73 -37.10
N VAL A 1121 -34.48 -4.76 -37.13
CA VAL A 1121 -34.39 -5.90 -36.20
C VAL A 1121 -34.04 -7.16 -36.98
N LYS A 1122 -32.97 -7.84 -36.58
CA LYS A 1122 -32.50 -9.10 -37.19
C LYS A 1122 -32.90 -10.30 -36.32
N PRO A 1123 -33.56 -11.33 -36.86
CA PRO A 1123 -34.16 -12.39 -36.06
C PRO A 1123 -33.11 -13.32 -35.43
N TRP A 1124 -33.35 -13.76 -34.20
CA TRP A 1124 -32.42 -14.60 -33.43
C TRP A 1124 -32.06 -15.92 -34.11
N GLU A 1125 -33.00 -16.51 -34.85
CA GLU A 1125 -32.84 -17.80 -35.55
C GLU A 1125 -31.75 -17.81 -36.63
N ARG A 1126 -31.30 -16.63 -37.06
CA ARG A 1126 -30.24 -16.47 -38.08
C ARG A 1126 -28.86 -16.29 -37.48
N PHE A 1127 -28.76 -16.12 -36.16
CA PHE A 1127 -27.49 -16.01 -35.45
C PHE A 1127 -27.11 -17.35 -34.86
N ARG A 1128 -25.85 -17.74 -35.05
CA ARG A 1128 -25.26 -18.89 -34.37
C ARG A 1128 -23.85 -18.57 -33.90
N LEU A 1129 -23.46 -19.22 -32.80
CA LEU A 1129 -22.15 -19.10 -32.21
C LEU A 1129 -21.40 -20.42 -32.39
N GLU A 1130 -20.27 -20.36 -33.08
CA GLU A 1130 -19.37 -21.50 -33.29
C GLU A 1130 -18.04 -21.25 -32.57
N ALA A 1131 -17.51 -22.28 -31.91
CA ALA A 1131 -16.15 -22.30 -31.41
C ALA A 1131 -15.39 -23.35 -32.20
N ARG A 1132 -14.68 -22.94 -33.26
CA ARG A 1132 -13.92 -23.87 -34.10
C ARG A 1132 -12.60 -24.17 -33.40
N LEU A 1133 -12.43 -25.43 -33.00
CA LEU A 1133 -11.12 -25.93 -32.60
C LEU A 1133 -10.28 -26.10 -33.88
N PRO A 1134 -8.99 -25.75 -33.84
CA PRO A 1134 -8.09 -26.03 -34.96
C PRO A 1134 -8.16 -27.52 -35.33
N PRO A 1135 -8.14 -27.88 -36.63
CA PRO A 1135 -8.10 -29.28 -37.06
C PRO A 1135 -6.74 -29.89 -36.66
N THR A 1136 -6.65 -30.40 -35.44
CA THR A 1136 -5.39 -30.95 -34.93
C THR A 1136 -5.23 -32.42 -35.27
N ALA A 1137 -4.00 -32.83 -35.59
CA ALA A 1137 -3.63 -34.25 -35.65
C ALA A 1137 -3.98 -34.95 -34.32
N GLU A 1138 -4.43 -36.20 -34.39
CA GLU A 1138 -4.71 -37.02 -33.20
C GLU A 1138 -3.51 -37.00 -32.22
N GLY A 1139 -3.78 -36.69 -30.96
CA GLY A 1139 -2.78 -36.58 -29.90
C GLY A 1139 -2.33 -35.17 -29.55
N LEU A 1140 -2.78 -34.14 -30.27
CA LEU A 1140 -2.57 -32.74 -29.92
C LEU A 1140 -3.76 -32.17 -29.14
N GLU A 1141 -3.45 -31.39 -28.11
CA GLU A 1141 -4.42 -30.60 -27.35
C GLU A 1141 -4.58 -29.22 -27.98
N SER A 1142 -5.81 -28.72 -28.08
CA SER A 1142 -6.12 -27.42 -28.69
C SER A 1142 -7.14 -26.63 -27.87
N LEU A 1143 -7.03 -25.31 -27.97
CA LEU A 1143 -8.01 -24.34 -27.52
C LEU A 1143 -8.29 -23.38 -28.66
N HIS A 1144 -9.52 -22.86 -28.72
CA HIS A 1144 -9.89 -21.83 -29.68
C HIS A 1144 -9.32 -20.48 -29.23
N THR A 1145 -8.90 -19.62 -30.14
CA THR A 1145 -8.46 -18.24 -29.82
C THR A 1145 -9.56 -17.20 -30.05
N HIS A 1146 -10.61 -17.58 -30.78
CA HIS A 1146 -11.74 -16.73 -31.08
C HIS A 1146 -13.00 -17.58 -31.24
N LEU A 1147 -14.14 -16.95 -30.98
CA LEU A 1147 -15.46 -17.48 -31.32
C LEU A 1147 -15.90 -16.87 -32.64
N LEU A 1148 -16.72 -17.59 -33.40
CA LEU A 1148 -17.32 -17.07 -34.62
C LEU A 1148 -18.81 -16.82 -34.37
N LEU A 1149 -19.19 -15.54 -34.36
CA LEU A 1149 -20.59 -15.15 -34.46
C LEU A 1149 -20.97 -15.11 -35.94
N ILE A 1150 -21.91 -15.97 -36.34
CA ILE A 1150 -22.28 -16.14 -37.74
C ILE A 1150 -23.73 -15.70 -37.93
N TYR A 1151 -23.95 -14.87 -38.97
CA TYR A 1151 -25.27 -14.46 -39.42
C TYR A 1151 -25.56 -15.02 -40.83
N GLY A 1152 -26.65 -15.75 -40.99
CA GLY A 1152 -27.10 -16.25 -42.30
C GLY A 1152 -28.07 -15.27 -42.99
N TYR A 1153 -27.73 -14.80 -44.19
CA TYR A 1153 -28.59 -13.89 -44.97
C TYR A 1153 -29.82 -14.60 -45.55
N ALA A 1154 -30.93 -13.88 -45.69
CA ALA A 1154 -32.16 -14.44 -46.29
C ALA A 1154 -31.98 -14.94 -47.73
N ALA A 1155 -31.09 -14.31 -48.50
CA ALA A 1155 -30.84 -14.59 -49.91
C ALA A 1155 -29.76 -15.68 -50.13
N GLY A 1156 -29.22 -16.27 -49.07
CA GLY A 1156 -28.05 -17.15 -49.10
C GLY A 1156 -26.75 -16.40 -48.81
N GLY A 1157 -25.74 -17.13 -48.31
CA GLY A 1157 -24.46 -16.56 -47.84
C GLY A 1157 -24.44 -16.31 -46.33
N GLU A 1158 -23.24 -16.18 -45.78
CA GLU A 1158 -23.01 -16.00 -44.34
C GLU A 1158 -22.04 -14.86 -44.08
N GLU A 1159 -22.32 -14.08 -43.04
CA GLU A 1159 -21.39 -13.10 -42.47
C GLU A 1159 -20.78 -13.67 -41.20
N ARG A 1160 -19.47 -13.47 -40.98
CA ARG A 1160 -18.74 -14.03 -39.83
C ARG A 1160 -18.01 -12.92 -39.09
N LEU A 1161 -18.22 -12.84 -37.78
CA LEU A 1161 -17.48 -11.96 -36.88
C LEU A 1161 -16.61 -12.81 -35.94
N PRO A 1162 -15.28 -12.71 -36.02
CA PRO A 1162 -14.40 -13.29 -35.01
C PRO A 1162 -14.48 -12.45 -33.72
N ILE A 1163 -14.77 -13.12 -32.62
CA ILE A 1163 -14.86 -12.54 -31.27
C ILE A 1163 -13.73 -13.14 -30.43
N GLY A 1164 -12.67 -12.37 -30.21
CA GLY A 1164 -11.62 -12.71 -29.24
C GLY A 1164 -12.05 -12.44 -27.80
N LEU A 1165 -11.21 -12.84 -26.83
CA LEU A 1165 -11.52 -12.72 -25.39
C LEU A 1165 -11.84 -11.28 -24.95
N GLU A 1166 -11.11 -10.29 -25.47
CA GLU A 1166 -11.30 -8.87 -25.11
C GLU A 1166 -12.67 -8.34 -25.59
N LEU A 1167 -13.02 -8.59 -26.87
CA LEU A 1167 -14.33 -8.21 -27.41
C LEU A 1167 -15.46 -8.97 -26.70
N PHE A 1168 -15.27 -10.27 -26.42
CA PHE A 1168 -16.24 -11.06 -25.68
C PHE A 1168 -16.56 -10.47 -24.31
N HIS A 1169 -15.52 -10.07 -23.56
CA HIS A 1169 -15.70 -9.44 -22.26
C HIS A 1169 -16.44 -8.10 -22.35
N LEU A 1170 -16.02 -7.23 -23.27
CA LEU A 1170 -16.65 -5.92 -23.48
C LEU A 1170 -18.14 -6.05 -23.85
N LEU A 1171 -18.50 -6.97 -24.74
CA LEU A 1171 -19.90 -7.17 -25.15
C LEU A 1171 -20.78 -7.63 -23.98
N LEU A 1172 -20.29 -8.51 -23.11
CA LEU A 1172 -21.05 -8.92 -21.92
C LEU A 1172 -21.16 -7.80 -20.88
N ALA A 1173 -20.10 -7.03 -20.66
CA ALA A 1173 -20.15 -5.86 -19.78
C ALA A 1173 -21.15 -4.80 -20.28
N LEU A 1174 -21.19 -4.55 -21.59
CA LEU A 1174 -22.15 -3.64 -22.24
C LEU A 1174 -23.59 -4.12 -22.10
N LYS A 1175 -23.82 -5.43 -22.24
CA LYS A 1175 -25.14 -6.05 -22.00
C LYS A 1175 -25.62 -5.77 -20.57
N ASP A 1176 -24.72 -5.83 -19.59
CA ASP A 1176 -25.03 -5.59 -18.17
C ASP A 1176 -25.08 -4.08 -17.82
N GLY A 1177 -24.89 -3.19 -18.80
CA GLY A 1177 -25.07 -1.74 -18.66
C GLY A 1177 -23.81 -0.96 -18.29
N ALA A 1178 -22.61 -1.55 -18.41
CA ALA A 1178 -21.36 -0.84 -18.19
C ALA A 1178 -21.16 0.29 -19.22
N GLN A 1179 -20.73 1.47 -18.76
CA GLN A 1179 -20.36 2.58 -19.64
C GLN A 1179 -18.87 2.47 -20.01
N LEU A 1180 -18.55 2.60 -21.30
CA LEU A 1180 -17.17 2.60 -21.77
C LEU A 1180 -16.50 3.95 -21.43
N SER A 1181 -15.44 3.91 -20.63
CA SER A 1181 -14.62 5.08 -20.30
C SER A 1181 -13.24 4.98 -20.97
N GLY A 1182 -13.00 5.71 -22.06
CA GLY A 1182 -11.63 5.92 -22.60
C GLY A 1182 -11.49 5.92 -24.13
N ALA A 1183 -10.44 6.60 -24.60
CA ALA A 1183 -10.09 6.80 -26.02
C ALA A 1183 -9.21 5.68 -26.64
N GLY A 1184 -9.07 4.53 -25.97
CA GLY A 1184 -8.13 3.46 -26.35
C GLY A 1184 -8.71 2.27 -27.12
N GLN A 1185 -10.00 2.30 -27.51
CA GLN A 1185 -10.73 1.10 -27.97
C GLN A 1185 -11.14 1.11 -29.46
N GLU A 1186 -10.77 2.12 -30.25
CA GLU A 1186 -11.17 2.22 -31.68
C GLU A 1186 -10.74 0.98 -32.51
N GLY A 1187 -9.61 0.35 -32.16
CA GLY A 1187 -9.12 -0.84 -32.87
C GLY A 1187 -9.94 -2.12 -32.61
N VAL A 1188 -10.53 -2.27 -31.41
CA VAL A 1188 -11.26 -3.49 -31.01
C VAL A 1188 -12.64 -3.56 -31.68
N PHE A 1189 -13.27 -2.42 -31.92
CA PHE A 1189 -14.61 -2.34 -32.51
C PHE A 1189 -14.62 -2.23 -34.04
N ALA A 1190 -13.47 -2.05 -34.70
CA ALA A 1190 -13.41 -1.88 -36.15
C ALA A 1190 -14.05 -3.04 -36.94
N HIS A 1191 -13.77 -4.30 -36.56
CA HIS A 1191 -14.37 -5.47 -37.21
C HIS A 1191 -15.87 -5.60 -36.89
N LEU A 1192 -16.27 -5.15 -35.70
CA LEU A 1192 -17.67 -5.14 -35.28
C LEU A 1192 -18.48 -4.11 -36.06
N GLU A 1193 -17.96 -2.89 -36.27
CA GLU A 1193 -18.62 -1.85 -37.06
C GLU A 1193 -18.85 -2.31 -38.51
N ILE A 1194 -17.87 -2.95 -39.13
CA ILE A 1194 -18.02 -3.50 -40.48
C ILE A 1194 -19.12 -4.57 -40.50
N PHE A 1195 -19.16 -5.45 -39.49
CA PHE A 1195 -20.18 -6.48 -39.34
C PHE A 1195 -21.58 -5.88 -39.17
N THR A 1196 -21.78 -4.94 -38.24
CA THR A 1196 -23.09 -4.31 -37.99
C THR A 1196 -23.57 -3.49 -39.19
N GLN A 1197 -22.68 -2.78 -39.89
CA GLN A 1197 -23.02 -2.04 -41.10
C GLN A 1197 -23.49 -2.97 -42.24
N ARG A 1198 -22.82 -4.11 -42.46
CA ARG A 1198 -23.24 -5.10 -43.47
C ARG A 1198 -24.60 -5.71 -43.14
N LEU A 1199 -24.82 -6.08 -41.88
CA LEU A 1199 -26.11 -6.58 -41.41
C LEU A 1199 -27.21 -5.53 -41.57
N ALA A 1200 -26.95 -4.27 -41.25
CA ALA A 1200 -27.89 -3.17 -41.42
C ALA A 1200 -28.25 -2.90 -42.90
N GLN A 1201 -27.35 -3.21 -43.83
CA GLN A 1201 -27.55 -3.04 -45.29
C GLN A 1201 -28.36 -4.17 -45.94
N GLU A 1202 -28.51 -5.35 -45.31
CA GLU A 1202 -29.41 -6.39 -45.84
C GLU A 1202 -30.81 -5.81 -46.03
N ASP A 1203 -31.36 -5.97 -47.24
CA ASP A 1203 -32.63 -5.43 -47.72
C ASP A 1203 -33.78 -5.63 -46.72
N ALA A 1204 -33.88 -4.71 -45.77
CA ALA A 1204 -34.92 -4.69 -44.78
C ALA A 1204 -36.10 -3.94 -45.39
N ARG A 1205 -37.16 -4.68 -45.77
CA ARG A 1205 -38.44 -4.08 -46.17
C ARG A 1205 -39.20 -3.46 -44.98
N GLU A 1206 -38.52 -3.24 -43.87
CA GLU A 1206 -39.07 -2.86 -42.59
C GLU A 1206 -38.03 -2.09 -41.76
N LEU A 1207 -38.47 -0.99 -41.14
CA LEU A 1207 -37.66 -0.09 -40.32
C LEU A 1207 -38.50 0.38 -39.11
N HIS A 1208 -37.87 0.51 -37.95
CA HIS A 1208 -38.45 1.16 -36.78
C HIS A 1208 -37.89 2.57 -36.61
N GLY A 1209 -38.72 3.46 -36.07
CA GLY A 1209 -38.32 4.83 -35.76
C GLY A 1209 -38.87 5.29 -34.42
N TRP A 1210 -38.13 6.17 -33.76
CA TRP A 1210 -38.47 6.80 -32.49
C TRP A 1210 -38.02 8.25 -32.47
N HIS A 1211 -38.79 9.12 -31.79
CA HIS A 1211 -38.52 10.55 -31.70
C HIS A 1211 -38.47 10.99 -30.22
N PRO A 1212 -37.46 11.78 -29.79
CA PRO A 1212 -37.27 12.15 -28.37
C PRO A 1212 -38.46 12.88 -27.74
N GLY A 1213 -39.18 13.69 -28.52
CA GLY A 1213 -40.39 14.39 -28.08
C GLY A 1213 -41.66 13.53 -27.89
N ASP A 1214 -41.58 12.21 -28.15
CA ASP A 1214 -42.68 11.26 -27.96
C ASP A 1214 -42.15 10.03 -27.20
N GLU A 1215 -42.10 10.12 -25.87
CA GLU A 1215 -41.51 9.10 -24.98
C GLU A 1215 -42.15 7.70 -25.12
N ALA A 1216 -43.36 7.57 -25.69
CA ALA A 1216 -44.08 6.30 -25.80
C ALA A 1216 -44.26 5.77 -27.24
N GLY A 1217 -43.97 6.56 -28.28
CA GLY A 1217 -44.34 6.24 -29.66
C GLY A 1217 -43.20 5.66 -30.53
N VAL A 1218 -42.97 4.34 -30.48
CA VAL A 1218 -42.21 3.66 -31.56
C VAL A 1218 -43.14 3.48 -32.75
N PHE A 1219 -42.68 3.80 -33.96
CA PHE A 1219 -43.42 3.56 -35.20
C PHE A 1219 -42.65 2.60 -36.12
N ARG A 1220 -43.39 1.79 -36.85
CA ARG A 1220 -42.89 0.78 -37.79
C ARG A 1220 -43.24 1.22 -39.19
N VAL A 1221 -42.26 1.22 -40.08
CA VAL A 1221 -42.39 1.56 -41.49
C VAL A 1221 -42.01 0.34 -42.31
N ARG A 1222 -42.94 -0.20 -43.11
CA ARG A 1222 -42.69 -1.36 -43.97
C ARG A 1222 -43.09 -1.11 -45.42
N VAL A 1223 -42.45 -1.82 -46.34
CA VAL A 1223 -42.75 -1.80 -47.77
C VAL A 1223 -43.61 -3.01 -48.12
N GLU A 1224 -44.88 -2.77 -48.46
CA GLU A 1224 -45.79 -3.80 -48.99
C GLU A 1224 -45.91 -3.68 -50.52
N ALA A 1225 -45.90 -4.80 -51.22
CA ALA A 1225 -46.24 -4.85 -52.64
C ALA A 1225 -47.75 -5.12 -52.79
N ARG A 1226 -48.51 -4.16 -53.32
CA ARG A 1226 -49.92 -4.34 -53.70
C ARG A 1226 -50.11 -3.95 -55.16
N ASP A 1227 -50.75 -4.83 -55.94
CA ASP A 1227 -51.05 -4.62 -57.36
C ASP A 1227 -49.85 -4.16 -58.22
N GLY A 1228 -48.66 -4.72 -57.97
CA GLY A 1228 -47.43 -4.37 -58.70
C GLY A 1228 -46.82 -3.01 -58.32
N ARG A 1229 -47.29 -2.34 -57.26
CA ARG A 1229 -46.73 -1.10 -56.72
C ARG A 1229 -46.21 -1.32 -55.29
N GLN A 1230 -45.08 -0.70 -54.96
CA GLN A 1230 -44.54 -0.66 -53.60
C GLN A 1230 -45.22 0.47 -52.80
N ILE A 1231 -45.79 0.13 -51.66
CA ILE A 1231 -46.48 1.05 -50.76
C ILE A 1231 -45.73 1.06 -49.42
N LEU A 1232 -45.35 2.25 -48.94
CA LEU A 1232 -44.82 2.45 -47.60
C LEU A 1232 -45.98 2.54 -46.61
N VAL A 1233 -46.03 1.61 -45.66
CA VAL A 1233 -47.05 1.55 -44.60
C VAL A 1233 -46.39 1.95 -43.28
N ARG A 1234 -46.92 3.00 -42.63
CA ARG A 1234 -46.52 3.41 -41.28
C ARG A 1234 -47.59 2.96 -40.28
N GLU A 1235 -47.18 2.21 -39.27
CA GLU A 1235 -48.02 1.72 -38.17
C GLU A 1235 -47.40 2.13 -36.82
N ALA A 1236 -48.23 2.29 -35.79
CA ALA A 1236 -47.74 2.34 -34.41
C ALA A 1236 -47.21 0.94 -34.07
N ALA A 1237 -45.98 0.86 -33.56
CA ALA A 1237 -45.19 -0.36 -33.51
C ALA A 1237 -45.35 -1.15 -32.23
#